data_AF-B6BMZ7-F1
#
_entry.id   AF-B6BMZ7-F1
#
_cell.length_a   1.000
_cell.length_b   1.000
_cell.length_c   1.000
_cell.angle_alpha   90.00
_cell.angle_beta   90.00
_cell.angle_gamma   90.00
#
_symmetry.space_group_name_H-M   'P 1'
#
loop_
_entity.id
_entity.type
_entity.pdbx_description
1 polymer ?
#
loop_
_entity_poly.entity_id
_entity_poly.type
_entity_poly.pdbx_seq_one_letter_code
_entity_poly.pdbx_strand_id
1 'polypeptide(L)'
;MINKNIYNNENCLFIEEPSSDKLIIIFSGVNANSFTGYKLFSDYKTNKLFIRDHRKNWYNGFIEKFSKDADDLLSIIKKITDNFIPENITMFGSSMGGYAAILFGLKLDVGYIVAFGPQIMLDSRMPNNPYTMNEIIYDNLYKVLDNYNKSKLTIYFGSEDLGDIYHLSYMNNYENVSLKCIYGAPHDIMYYFNKMNLMKKVLNSHLLENYEFKYSIPSYDIFSNDKIIKLTREGVLQFYNEEYDKALYTLTEIVLAEPSWSAGWAFLGKIQIKLKLYDDALESLEKSFEIFYNTEHPHFDAGLIHFKRKDYHKSSLEFKNALKFSTIEKKAHIMKLIISLREEGKYHEAMKYLKKIQEKDSNNFGFLFQTGRLNLLNKNYYSAIKYFNKALEFKKDTSTVTKFNDIAKTELSKVTNNLPSYKLFASGDCILARRMHHFYEKYGKEWILGDLPSLTKQCDVVMTNLETVISNKGTIAPKGDKRPFIFRGSPQLANILLDLDINILTTANNHSIDYGSSALEQQKDIFNDLDIATPGSGSNYEEAIKPEYVKVGDVTLAFISIFTFWDSDKYCATKSKAGVFHITDKVKIINELTKLYKEANNYADLIILSPHWTKNWTSYPSYEEKQFARDIIDIGYDAIIGHSSHLLHGIELYKNKPIIYDMGTFLVDNISGHKELNNSACFVLEFDKSGFNKVEIYPLKLKNGQVDFIKNVKENNLYKEKFINLTKQISEDIFFADIDDKLVIEFYNNSKPIEDKKTPKKVYNSTKKIKSINLENIQKPNILLETMPEWVSNNKIDIIFDTSFKLIASKTTEIFRQGTGFLIENLLMPYHSLSTDRWEIQIYGKHIDNLDSFEDFHPISNGIYNPIHWEKNDLVLDYAVVRPKPNLTTGIYKLYFGFYNFSKKEHMKFNSLNKNNLDKQVYIGNIEVVSYGVPKYTSGIDWDGKK
;
A
#
# COMPACT_ATOMS: atom_id res chain seq x y z
N MET A 1 -54.63 -8.08 9.61
CA MET A 1 -53.30 -7.50 9.89
C MET A 1 -52.25 -8.59 9.74
N ILE A 2 -51.26 -8.37 8.87
CA ILE A 2 -50.13 -9.30 8.65
C ILE A 2 -49.22 -9.27 9.89
N ASN A 3 -48.93 -10.42 10.50
CA ASN A 3 -48.06 -10.50 11.69
C ASN A 3 -46.61 -10.19 11.30
N LYS A 4 -46.14 -8.97 11.58
CA LYS A 4 -44.82 -8.46 11.17
C LYS A 4 -43.64 -9.30 11.68
N ASN A 5 -43.79 -10.06 12.77
CA ASN A 5 -42.71 -10.90 13.32
C ASN A 5 -42.44 -12.18 12.51
N ILE A 6 -43.45 -12.68 11.77
CA ILE A 6 -43.31 -13.90 10.95
C ILE A 6 -42.65 -13.57 9.60
N TYR A 7 -42.96 -12.38 9.05
CA TYR A 7 -42.59 -12.00 7.69
C TYR A 7 -41.39 -11.06 7.59
N ASN A 8 -40.71 -10.75 8.70
CA ASN A 8 -39.50 -9.92 8.71
C ASN A 8 -38.39 -10.61 9.52
N ASN A 9 -37.67 -11.53 8.88
CA ASN A 9 -36.51 -12.23 9.40
C ASN A 9 -35.47 -12.45 8.27
N GLU A 10 -34.41 -13.20 8.54
CA GLU A 10 -33.33 -13.44 7.56
C GLU A 10 -33.74 -14.29 6.34
N ASN A 11 -34.83 -15.04 6.44
CA ASN A 11 -35.36 -15.95 5.42
C ASN A 11 -36.62 -15.40 4.72
N CYS A 12 -37.27 -14.38 5.28
CA CYS A 12 -38.49 -13.78 4.73
C CYS A 12 -38.56 -12.27 5.03
N LEU A 13 -38.91 -11.46 4.02
CA LEU A 13 -39.08 -10.02 4.15
C LEU A 13 -40.32 -9.55 3.38
N PHE A 14 -41.29 -8.99 4.09
CA PHE A 14 -42.49 -8.39 3.48
C PHE A 14 -42.43 -6.86 3.57
N ILE A 15 -42.55 -6.20 2.41
CA ILE A 15 -42.59 -4.75 2.27
C ILE A 15 -43.98 -4.38 1.76
N GLU A 16 -44.74 -3.69 2.60
CA GLU A 16 -46.09 -3.23 2.32
C GLU A 16 -46.06 -1.89 1.57
N GLU A 17 -46.85 -1.78 0.51
CA GLU A 17 -47.09 -0.53 -0.24
C GLU A 17 -48.61 -0.30 -0.31
N PRO A 18 -49.18 0.45 0.65
CA PRO A 18 -50.63 0.59 0.79
C PRO A 18 -51.33 1.20 -0.43
N SER A 19 -50.58 1.91 -1.27
CA SER A 19 -51.09 2.56 -2.48
C SER A 19 -51.19 1.63 -3.70
N SER A 20 -50.74 0.37 -3.58
CA SER A 20 -50.69 -0.60 -4.67
C SER A 20 -51.56 -1.83 -4.37
N ASP A 21 -52.32 -2.25 -5.37
CA ASP A 21 -53.09 -3.49 -5.41
C ASP A 21 -52.30 -4.66 -6.03
N LYS A 22 -51.01 -4.45 -6.35
CA LYS A 22 -50.10 -5.43 -6.95
C LYS A 22 -49.19 -6.05 -5.88
N LEU A 23 -48.88 -7.33 -6.06
CA LEU A 23 -47.97 -8.10 -5.21
C LEU A 23 -46.89 -8.77 -6.05
N ILE A 24 -45.62 -8.53 -5.68
CA ILE A 24 -44.46 -9.22 -6.24
C ILE A 24 -43.91 -10.19 -5.19
N ILE A 25 -43.75 -11.46 -5.55
CA ILE A 25 -43.09 -12.46 -4.70
C ILE A 25 -41.79 -12.89 -5.35
N ILE A 26 -40.68 -12.86 -4.59
CA ILE A 26 -39.33 -13.13 -5.11
C ILE A 26 -38.68 -14.26 -4.31
N PHE A 27 -38.33 -15.34 -5.00
CA PHE A 27 -37.59 -16.47 -4.44
C PHE A 27 -36.09 -16.37 -4.79
N SER A 28 -35.24 -16.56 -3.78
CA SER A 28 -33.79 -16.50 -3.91
C SER A 28 -33.17 -17.77 -4.51
N GLY A 29 -32.10 -17.59 -5.28
CA GLY A 29 -31.35 -18.71 -5.88
C GLY A 29 -30.34 -19.36 -4.92
N VAL A 30 -29.77 -20.49 -5.34
CA VAL A 30 -28.89 -21.37 -4.53
C VAL A 30 -27.60 -20.71 -4.02
N ASN A 31 -27.10 -19.69 -4.73
CA ASN A 31 -25.86 -18.97 -4.41
C ASN A 31 -26.09 -17.58 -3.81
N ALA A 32 -27.32 -17.24 -3.45
CA ALA A 32 -27.65 -15.93 -2.92
C ALA A 32 -27.22 -15.83 -1.44
N ASN A 33 -26.33 -14.89 -1.12
CA ASN A 33 -25.92 -14.56 0.26
C ASN A 33 -26.93 -13.64 0.98
N SER A 34 -27.84 -13.03 0.22
CA SER A 34 -28.94 -12.16 0.65
C SER A 34 -30.17 -12.41 -0.23
N PHE A 35 -31.28 -11.71 -0.04
CA PHE A 35 -32.44 -11.82 -0.94
C PHE A 35 -32.08 -11.47 -2.39
N THR A 36 -32.34 -12.40 -3.33
CA THR A 36 -32.06 -12.20 -4.76
C THR A 36 -32.81 -10.97 -5.27
N GLY A 37 -32.10 -10.08 -5.98
CA GLY A 37 -32.72 -8.93 -6.61
C GLY A 37 -33.25 -7.85 -5.65
N TYR A 38 -32.94 -7.90 -4.35
CA TYR A 38 -33.46 -6.93 -3.36
C TYR A 38 -33.37 -5.47 -3.82
N LYS A 39 -32.18 -5.02 -4.25
CA LYS A 39 -31.99 -3.66 -4.79
C LYS A 39 -32.78 -3.40 -6.07
N LEU A 40 -32.88 -4.39 -6.96
CA LEU A 40 -33.59 -4.27 -8.24
C LEU A 40 -35.10 -4.07 -8.03
N PHE A 41 -35.70 -4.87 -7.12
CA PHE A 41 -37.13 -4.83 -6.86
C PHE A 41 -37.54 -3.73 -5.85
N SER A 42 -36.59 -3.23 -5.04
CA SER A 42 -36.88 -2.18 -4.05
C SER A 42 -37.42 -0.89 -4.68
N ASP A 43 -37.00 -0.55 -5.90
CA ASP A 43 -37.40 0.66 -6.63
C ASP A 43 -38.87 0.67 -7.08
N TYR A 44 -39.54 -0.49 -7.11
CA TYR A 44 -40.94 -0.58 -7.56
C TYR A 44 -41.91 -0.31 -6.41
N LYS A 45 -42.82 0.64 -6.59
CA LYS A 45 -43.89 0.99 -5.63
C LYS A 45 -45.03 -0.03 -5.68
N THR A 46 -44.78 -1.22 -5.15
CA THR A 46 -45.72 -2.36 -5.09
C THR A 46 -45.46 -3.16 -3.82
N ASN A 47 -46.44 -3.96 -3.38
CA ASN A 47 -46.23 -4.88 -2.26
C ASN A 47 -45.22 -5.95 -2.67
N LYS A 48 -44.28 -6.29 -1.79
CA LYS A 48 -43.17 -7.21 -2.10
C LYS A 48 -42.97 -8.23 -0.99
N LEU A 49 -42.83 -9.50 -1.37
CA LEU A 49 -42.47 -10.60 -0.47
C LEU A 49 -41.20 -11.28 -0.98
N PHE A 50 -40.11 -11.19 -0.21
CA PHE A 50 -38.87 -11.90 -0.51
C PHE A 50 -38.77 -13.15 0.36
N ILE A 51 -38.42 -14.29 -0.24
CA ILE A 51 -38.29 -15.57 0.45
C ILE A 51 -36.96 -16.23 0.08
N ARG A 52 -36.25 -16.76 1.07
CA ARG A 52 -34.96 -17.42 0.92
C ARG A 52 -34.92 -18.74 1.66
N ASP A 53 -34.41 -19.76 0.98
CA ASP A 53 -34.04 -21.05 1.57
C ASP A 53 -32.51 -21.10 1.75
N HIS A 54 -32.03 -20.96 2.99
CA HIS A 54 -30.60 -20.98 3.30
C HIS A 54 -30.01 -22.41 3.30
N ARG A 55 -30.85 -23.44 3.44
CA ARG A 55 -30.43 -24.85 3.46
C ARG A 55 -30.28 -25.44 2.07
N LYS A 56 -30.79 -24.74 1.04
CA LYS A 56 -30.74 -25.15 -0.37
C LYS A 56 -31.55 -26.44 -0.59
N ASN A 57 -32.67 -26.55 0.09
CA ASN A 57 -33.63 -27.63 -0.01
C ASN A 57 -34.67 -27.39 -1.11
N TRP A 58 -34.40 -26.48 -2.05
CA TRP A 58 -35.30 -26.15 -3.15
C TRP A 58 -36.71 -25.79 -2.68
N TYR A 59 -36.82 -25.14 -1.51
CA TYR A 59 -38.10 -24.75 -0.91
C TYR A 59 -39.03 -25.93 -0.58
N ASN A 60 -38.51 -27.16 -0.55
CA ASN A 60 -39.26 -28.37 -0.17
C ASN A 60 -39.12 -28.72 1.31
N GLY A 61 -37.96 -28.45 1.88
CA GLY A 61 -37.64 -28.77 3.27
C GLY A 61 -37.84 -27.61 4.24
N PHE A 62 -37.38 -27.81 5.47
CA PHE A 62 -37.50 -26.85 6.56
C PHE A 62 -36.76 -25.53 6.29
N ILE A 63 -37.49 -24.42 6.42
CA ILE A 63 -36.94 -23.05 6.42
C ILE A 63 -37.07 -22.50 7.84
N GLU A 64 -35.92 -22.27 8.50
CA GLU A 64 -35.88 -21.87 9.90
C GLU A 64 -36.78 -20.68 10.22
N LYS A 65 -37.61 -20.86 11.26
CA LYS A 65 -38.57 -19.86 11.79
C LYS A 65 -39.59 -19.37 10.75
N PHE A 66 -39.74 -20.06 9.62
CA PHE A 66 -40.65 -19.66 8.57
C PHE A 66 -41.58 -20.80 8.13
N SER A 67 -41.06 -21.92 7.60
CA SER A 67 -41.89 -23.05 7.12
C SER A 67 -41.29 -24.41 7.44
N LYS A 68 -42.14 -25.44 7.59
CA LYS A 68 -41.71 -26.82 7.86
C LYS A 68 -41.34 -27.60 6.59
N ASP A 69 -42.10 -27.40 5.53
CA ASP A 69 -41.97 -28.06 4.23
C ASP A 69 -42.63 -27.19 3.13
N ALA A 70 -42.68 -27.70 1.89
CA ALA A 70 -43.32 -27.00 0.77
C ALA A 70 -44.82 -26.73 0.98
N ASP A 71 -45.59 -27.64 1.59
CA ASP A 71 -47.04 -27.46 1.74
C ASP A 71 -47.38 -26.45 2.84
N ASP A 72 -46.60 -26.44 3.93
CA ASP A 72 -46.65 -25.41 4.96
C ASP A 72 -46.25 -24.04 4.39
N LEU A 73 -45.19 -23.99 3.57
CA LEU A 73 -44.76 -22.77 2.88
C LEU A 73 -45.85 -22.25 1.92
N LEU A 74 -46.47 -23.13 1.13
CA LEU A 74 -47.61 -22.80 0.27
C LEU A 74 -48.76 -22.19 1.09
N SER A 75 -49.10 -22.81 2.22
CA SER A 75 -50.15 -22.34 3.13
C SER A 75 -49.84 -20.97 3.74
N ILE A 76 -48.57 -20.67 4.01
CA ILE A 76 -48.12 -19.36 4.52
C ILE A 76 -48.19 -18.31 3.42
N ILE A 77 -47.67 -18.60 2.22
CA ILE A 77 -47.74 -17.68 1.08
C ILE A 77 -49.21 -17.37 0.74
N LYS A 78 -50.07 -18.39 0.78
CA LYS A 78 -51.50 -18.26 0.52
C LYS A 78 -52.18 -17.21 1.41
N LYS A 79 -51.84 -17.16 2.70
CA LYS A 79 -52.39 -16.17 3.65
C LYS A 79 -52.10 -14.72 3.24
N ILE A 80 -51.01 -14.48 2.50
CA ILE A 80 -50.70 -13.16 1.94
C ILE A 80 -51.46 -12.97 0.63
N THR A 81 -51.35 -13.93 -0.29
CA THR A 81 -51.93 -13.82 -1.63
C THR A 81 -53.45 -13.72 -1.63
N ASP A 82 -54.15 -14.31 -0.65
CA ASP A 82 -55.61 -14.22 -0.49
C ASP A 82 -56.12 -12.77 -0.29
N ASN A 83 -55.23 -11.81 0.01
CA ASN A 83 -55.59 -10.39 0.10
C ASN A 83 -55.47 -9.62 -1.24
N PHE A 84 -55.04 -10.29 -2.31
CA PHE A 84 -54.80 -9.70 -3.62
C PHE A 84 -55.59 -10.45 -4.70
N ILE A 85 -55.96 -9.74 -5.76
CA ILE A 85 -56.56 -10.34 -6.95
C ILE A 85 -55.47 -11.19 -7.64
N PRO A 86 -55.71 -12.47 -7.98
CA PRO A 86 -54.68 -13.35 -8.56
C PRO A 86 -53.97 -12.74 -9.77
N GLU A 87 -54.70 -12.08 -10.66
CA GLU A 87 -54.19 -11.40 -11.86
C GLU A 87 -53.15 -10.29 -11.56
N ASN A 88 -53.16 -9.74 -10.35
CA ASN A 88 -52.24 -8.70 -9.88
C ASN A 88 -51.01 -9.25 -9.15
N ILE A 89 -50.84 -10.58 -9.09
CA ILE A 89 -49.73 -11.24 -8.41
C ILE A 89 -48.71 -11.71 -9.46
N THR A 90 -47.45 -11.31 -9.28
CA THR A 90 -46.32 -11.78 -10.08
C THR A 90 -45.28 -12.47 -9.21
N MET A 91 -44.93 -13.71 -9.55
CA MET A 91 -43.86 -14.46 -8.87
C MET A 91 -42.58 -14.50 -9.71
N PHE A 92 -41.44 -14.23 -9.07
CA PHE A 92 -40.11 -14.22 -9.68
C PHE A 92 -39.17 -15.21 -8.98
N GLY A 93 -38.26 -15.79 -9.75
CA GLY A 93 -37.14 -16.51 -9.19
C GLY A 93 -36.07 -16.92 -10.20
N SER A 94 -34.86 -17.18 -9.71
CA SER A 94 -33.73 -17.65 -10.52
C SER A 94 -33.18 -18.97 -9.98
N SER A 95 -32.86 -19.92 -10.87
CA SER A 95 -32.36 -21.25 -10.53
C SER A 95 -33.31 -21.95 -9.54
N MET A 96 -32.84 -22.29 -8.34
CA MET A 96 -33.65 -22.79 -7.22
C MET A 96 -34.90 -21.94 -6.92
N GLY A 97 -34.77 -20.62 -6.98
CA GLY A 97 -35.91 -19.72 -6.79
C GLY A 97 -36.89 -19.75 -7.97
N GLY A 98 -36.39 -19.99 -9.18
CA GLY A 98 -37.23 -20.12 -10.37
C GLY A 98 -38.14 -21.34 -10.29
N TYR A 99 -37.62 -22.45 -9.77
CA TYR A 99 -38.43 -23.63 -9.41
C TYR A 99 -39.54 -23.28 -8.41
N ALA A 100 -39.21 -22.55 -7.34
CA ALA A 100 -40.20 -22.17 -6.33
C ALA A 100 -41.29 -21.25 -6.90
N ALA A 101 -40.90 -20.28 -7.74
CA ALA A 101 -41.84 -19.40 -8.44
C ALA A 101 -42.83 -20.20 -9.30
N ILE A 102 -42.35 -21.24 -10.01
CA ILE A 102 -43.20 -22.13 -10.80
C ILE A 102 -44.11 -22.97 -9.90
N LEU A 103 -43.55 -23.66 -8.90
CA LEU A 103 -44.32 -24.54 -8.00
C LEU A 103 -45.45 -23.77 -7.30
N PHE A 104 -45.12 -22.69 -6.59
CA PHE A 104 -46.10 -21.95 -5.79
C PHE A 104 -47.02 -21.10 -6.65
N GLY A 105 -46.52 -20.55 -7.76
CA GLY A 105 -47.33 -19.77 -8.69
C GLY A 105 -48.46 -20.60 -9.30
N LEU A 106 -48.14 -21.82 -9.78
CA LEU A 106 -49.13 -22.73 -10.36
C LEU A 106 -50.13 -23.23 -9.31
N LYS A 107 -49.65 -23.60 -8.11
CA LYS A 107 -50.52 -24.08 -7.02
C LYS A 107 -51.48 -23.01 -6.49
N LEU A 108 -51.13 -21.72 -6.62
CA LEU A 108 -51.93 -20.58 -6.19
C LEU A 108 -52.74 -19.92 -7.33
N ASP A 109 -52.59 -20.39 -8.57
CA ASP A 109 -53.27 -19.85 -9.77
C ASP A 109 -53.06 -18.34 -9.95
N VAL A 110 -51.83 -17.85 -9.72
CA VAL A 110 -51.49 -16.42 -9.83
C VAL A 110 -51.45 -15.94 -11.29
N GLY A 111 -51.54 -14.63 -11.51
CA GLY A 111 -51.58 -14.06 -12.86
C GLY A 111 -50.32 -14.33 -13.67
N TYR A 112 -49.15 -14.07 -13.09
CA TYR A 112 -47.88 -14.11 -13.81
C TYR A 112 -46.77 -14.81 -13.03
N ILE A 113 -46.02 -15.67 -13.72
CA ILE A 113 -44.83 -16.34 -13.19
C ILE A 113 -43.66 -16.06 -14.12
N VAL A 114 -42.55 -15.59 -13.58
CA VAL A 114 -41.34 -15.25 -14.34
C VAL A 114 -40.13 -15.96 -13.73
N ALA A 115 -39.63 -16.98 -14.42
CA ALA A 115 -38.49 -17.77 -13.97
C ALA A 115 -37.24 -17.53 -14.84
N PHE A 116 -36.06 -17.59 -14.21
CA PHE A 116 -34.76 -17.47 -14.87
C PHE A 116 -33.95 -18.75 -14.64
N GLY A 117 -33.64 -19.51 -15.68
CA GLY A 117 -32.87 -20.77 -15.64
C GLY A 117 -33.34 -21.78 -14.57
N PRO A 118 -34.63 -22.14 -14.47
CA PRO A 118 -35.11 -23.03 -13.41
C PRO A 118 -34.73 -24.49 -13.67
N GLN A 119 -34.41 -25.24 -12.61
CA GLN A 119 -34.34 -26.70 -12.64
C GLN A 119 -35.68 -27.27 -12.20
N ILE A 120 -36.46 -27.85 -13.11
CA ILE A 120 -37.85 -28.26 -12.80
C ILE A 120 -38.00 -29.74 -12.45
N MET A 121 -36.93 -30.50 -12.59
CA MET A 121 -36.83 -31.88 -12.16
C MET A 121 -35.59 -32.04 -11.29
N LEU A 122 -35.80 -32.51 -10.06
CA LEU A 122 -34.78 -32.67 -9.05
C LEU A 122 -34.36 -34.14 -8.99
N ASP A 123 -33.08 -34.40 -9.22
CA ASP A 123 -32.51 -35.74 -9.28
C ASP A 123 -31.11 -35.75 -8.69
N SER A 124 -30.85 -36.59 -7.68
CA SER A 124 -29.54 -36.68 -7.02
C SER A 124 -28.33 -36.85 -7.95
N ARG A 125 -28.53 -37.35 -9.18
CA ARG A 125 -27.48 -37.53 -10.20
C ARG A 125 -27.12 -36.23 -10.94
N MET A 126 -28.04 -35.27 -11.00
CA MET A 126 -27.87 -34.00 -11.71
C MET A 126 -27.29 -32.92 -10.77
N PRO A 127 -26.51 -31.95 -11.30
CA PRO A 127 -25.87 -30.91 -10.50
C PRO A 127 -26.89 -29.96 -9.87
N ASN A 128 -26.47 -29.21 -8.85
CA ASN A 128 -27.23 -28.15 -8.17
C ASN A 128 -28.51 -28.60 -7.45
N ASN A 129 -28.71 -29.91 -7.29
CA ASN A 129 -29.81 -30.50 -6.54
C ASN A 129 -29.61 -30.43 -5.01
N PRO A 130 -30.70 -30.57 -4.24
CA PRO A 130 -30.63 -30.56 -2.79
C PRO A 130 -29.77 -31.72 -2.28
N TYR A 131 -29.03 -31.49 -1.18
CA TYR A 131 -28.11 -32.48 -0.62
C TYR A 131 -28.80 -33.79 -0.21
N THR A 132 -30.08 -33.72 0.18
CA THR A 132 -30.87 -34.86 0.61
C THR A 132 -32.19 -34.91 -0.15
N MET A 133 -32.36 -35.92 -1.01
CA MET A 133 -33.62 -36.10 -1.76
C MET A 133 -34.79 -36.57 -0.90
N ASN A 134 -34.53 -37.11 0.30
CA ASN A 134 -35.56 -37.66 1.19
C ASN A 134 -36.55 -36.61 1.72
N GLU A 135 -36.20 -35.32 1.66
CA GLU A 135 -37.02 -34.19 2.12
C GLU A 135 -37.75 -33.48 0.96
N ILE A 136 -37.70 -34.04 -0.25
CA ILE A 136 -38.24 -33.40 -1.47
C ILE A 136 -39.62 -34.00 -1.79
N ILE A 137 -40.67 -33.18 -1.58
CA ILE A 137 -42.06 -33.55 -1.86
C ILE A 137 -42.37 -33.40 -3.35
N TYR A 138 -41.85 -32.33 -3.96
CA TYR A 138 -42.12 -31.92 -5.34
C TYR A 138 -40.88 -32.12 -6.21
N ASP A 139 -40.41 -33.37 -6.35
CA ASP A 139 -39.22 -33.72 -7.14
C ASP A 139 -39.37 -33.42 -8.65
N ASN A 140 -40.60 -33.36 -9.15
CA ASN A 140 -40.89 -33.19 -10.55
C ASN A 140 -42.09 -32.25 -10.75
N LEU A 141 -41.81 -31.03 -11.23
CA LEU A 141 -42.85 -30.02 -11.46
C LEU A 141 -43.71 -30.27 -12.70
N TYR A 142 -43.38 -31.22 -13.59
CA TYR A 142 -44.27 -31.57 -14.70
C TYR A 142 -45.63 -32.07 -14.20
N LYS A 143 -45.64 -32.84 -13.10
CA LYS A 143 -46.87 -33.31 -12.46
C LYS A 143 -47.77 -32.17 -11.96
N VAL A 144 -47.19 -30.99 -11.71
CA VAL A 144 -47.93 -29.79 -11.28
C VAL A 144 -48.47 -29.02 -12.48
N LEU A 145 -47.74 -28.99 -13.60
CA LEU A 145 -48.17 -28.33 -14.85
C LEU A 145 -49.42 -28.97 -15.46
N ASP A 146 -49.54 -30.29 -15.41
CA ASP A 146 -50.67 -31.01 -16.03
C ASP A 146 -52.05 -30.72 -15.37
N ASN A 147 -52.07 -30.05 -14.21
CA ASN A 147 -53.26 -29.88 -13.38
C ASN A 147 -53.79 -28.43 -13.29
N TYR A 148 -53.17 -27.44 -13.95
CA TYR A 148 -53.54 -26.02 -13.81
C TYR A 148 -53.30 -25.19 -15.09
N ASN A 149 -54.26 -24.33 -15.47
CA ASN A 149 -54.29 -23.69 -16.80
C ASN A 149 -54.48 -22.15 -16.84
N LYS A 150 -54.42 -21.37 -15.74
CA LYS A 150 -54.66 -19.90 -15.84
C LYS A 150 -53.43 -19.01 -15.71
N SER A 151 -52.40 -19.42 -14.97
CA SER A 151 -51.18 -18.62 -14.81
C SER A 151 -50.40 -18.47 -16.11
N LYS A 152 -49.96 -17.25 -16.44
CA LYS A 152 -49.05 -16.98 -17.56
C LYS A 152 -47.61 -17.19 -17.10
N LEU A 153 -46.95 -18.23 -17.61
CA LEU A 153 -45.58 -18.58 -17.24
C LEU A 153 -44.59 -18.11 -18.32
N THR A 154 -43.66 -17.24 -17.97
CA THR A 154 -42.52 -16.87 -18.82
C THR A 154 -41.23 -17.41 -18.21
N ILE A 155 -40.44 -18.14 -19.01
CA ILE A 155 -39.16 -18.70 -18.57
C ILE A 155 -38.05 -18.18 -19.49
N TYR A 156 -37.10 -17.46 -18.91
CA TYR A 156 -35.86 -17.07 -19.58
C TYR A 156 -34.76 -18.09 -19.26
N PHE A 157 -34.07 -18.59 -20.27
CA PHE A 157 -33.03 -19.61 -20.09
C PHE A 157 -31.94 -19.49 -21.15
N GLY A 158 -30.79 -20.09 -20.88
CA GLY A 158 -29.58 -19.89 -21.68
C GLY A 158 -29.44 -20.92 -22.79
N SER A 159 -29.03 -20.49 -23.98
CA SER A 159 -28.66 -21.43 -25.05
C SER A 159 -27.36 -22.19 -24.75
N GLU A 160 -26.54 -21.69 -23.82
CA GLU A 160 -25.22 -22.26 -23.49
C GLU A 160 -25.24 -23.21 -22.29
N ASP A 161 -26.43 -23.59 -21.79
CA ASP A 161 -26.59 -24.58 -20.73
C ASP A 161 -27.55 -25.71 -21.15
N LEU A 162 -26.98 -26.89 -21.40
CA LEU A 162 -27.74 -28.10 -21.75
C LEU A 162 -28.68 -28.59 -20.65
N GLY A 163 -28.38 -28.28 -19.39
CA GLY A 163 -29.28 -28.56 -18.27
C GLY A 163 -30.56 -27.72 -18.37
N ASP A 164 -30.43 -26.42 -18.62
CA ASP A 164 -31.58 -25.53 -18.83
C ASP A 164 -32.46 -26.03 -20.00
N ILE A 165 -31.83 -26.40 -21.12
CA ILE A 165 -32.54 -26.91 -22.30
C ILE A 165 -33.20 -28.26 -22.00
N TYR A 166 -32.49 -29.16 -21.32
CA TYR A 166 -33.02 -30.45 -20.88
C TYR A 166 -34.29 -30.27 -20.05
N HIS A 167 -34.22 -29.42 -19.02
CA HIS A 167 -35.35 -29.14 -18.14
C HIS A 167 -36.51 -28.53 -18.92
N LEU A 168 -36.26 -27.55 -19.78
CA LEU A 168 -37.35 -26.82 -20.43
C LEU A 168 -37.88 -27.51 -21.70
N SER A 169 -37.16 -28.50 -22.22
CA SER A 169 -37.57 -29.23 -23.41
C SER A 169 -38.95 -29.87 -23.29
N TYR A 170 -39.35 -30.28 -22.10
CA TYR A 170 -40.66 -30.90 -21.83
C TYR A 170 -41.81 -29.89 -21.74
N MET A 171 -41.52 -28.60 -21.69
CA MET A 171 -42.52 -27.54 -21.53
C MET A 171 -42.98 -26.90 -22.86
N ASN A 172 -42.38 -27.26 -24.00
CA ASN A 172 -42.64 -26.59 -25.29
C ASN A 172 -44.08 -26.74 -25.81
N ASN A 173 -44.83 -27.73 -25.31
CA ASN A 173 -46.17 -28.05 -25.80
C ASN A 173 -47.31 -27.41 -24.97
N TYR A 174 -47.00 -26.62 -23.94
CA TYR A 174 -48.03 -25.99 -23.09
C TYR A 174 -48.37 -24.58 -23.61
N GLU A 175 -49.64 -24.35 -23.97
CA GLU A 175 -50.10 -23.08 -24.57
C GLU A 175 -49.85 -21.84 -23.69
N ASN A 176 -49.86 -21.98 -22.36
CA ASN A 176 -49.66 -20.88 -21.40
C ASN A 176 -48.21 -20.70 -20.94
N VAL A 177 -47.25 -21.39 -21.57
CA VAL A 177 -45.82 -21.31 -21.25
C VAL A 177 -45.07 -20.59 -22.38
N SER A 178 -44.45 -19.46 -22.05
CA SER A 178 -43.58 -18.71 -22.94
C SER A 178 -42.11 -18.98 -22.62
N LEU A 179 -41.48 -19.83 -23.42
CA LEU A 179 -40.05 -20.13 -23.34
C LEU A 179 -39.26 -19.07 -24.12
N LYS A 180 -38.32 -18.40 -23.44
CA LYS A 180 -37.45 -17.36 -23.99
C LYS A 180 -35.99 -17.80 -23.91
N CYS A 181 -35.54 -18.50 -24.94
CA CYS A 181 -34.14 -18.89 -25.09
C CYS A 181 -33.29 -17.66 -25.40
N ILE A 182 -32.27 -17.40 -24.60
CA ILE A 182 -31.36 -16.26 -24.75
C ILE A 182 -30.07 -16.78 -25.36
N TYR A 183 -29.83 -16.39 -26.61
CA TYR A 183 -28.66 -16.84 -27.34
C TYR A 183 -27.37 -16.35 -26.67
N GLY A 184 -26.40 -17.25 -26.50
CA GLY A 184 -25.12 -17.00 -25.86
C GLY A 184 -25.16 -16.86 -24.34
N ALA A 185 -26.33 -17.02 -23.71
CA ALA A 185 -26.45 -16.85 -22.27
C ALA A 185 -26.14 -18.16 -21.50
N PRO A 186 -25.41 -18.09 -20.37
CA PRO A 186 -25.21 -19.22 -19.46
C PRO A 186 -26.41 -19.41 -18.52
N HIS A 187 -26.37 -20.41 -17.63
CA HIS A 187 -27.42 -20.67 -16.62
C HIS A 187 -27.83 -19.44 -15.77
N ASP A 188 -26.89 -18.56 -15.39
CA ASP A 188 -27.19 -17.38 -14.56
C ASP A 188 -27.73 -16.19 -15.39
N ILE A 189 -28.97 -16.33 -15.85
CA ILE A 189 -29.62 -15.39 -16.78
C ILE A 189 -29.82 -13.99 -16.20
N MET A 190 -30.21 -13.89 -14.92
CA MET A 190 -30.38 -12.57 -14.28
C MET A 190 -29.06 -11.81 -14.24
N TYR A 191 -27.95 -12.49 -13.93
CA TYR A 191 -26.64 -11.88 -13.97
C TYR A 191 -26.24 -11.48 -15.40
N TYR A 192 -26.49 -12.35 -16.38
CA TYR A 192 -26.22 -12.07 -17.79
C TYR A 192 -26.95 -10.79 -18.26
N PHE A 193 -28.25 -10.67 -17.98
CA PHE A 193 -29.01 -9.45 -18.27
C PHE A 193 -28.50 -8.21 -17.53
N ASN A 194 -27.99 -8.36 -16.30
CA ASN A 194 -27.36 -7.25 -15.59
C ASN A 194 -26.07 -6.79 -16.27
N LYS A 195 -25.20 -7.72 -16.71
CA LYS A 195 -23.98 -7.39 -17.47
C LYS A 195 -24.30 -6.65 -18.79
N MET A 196 -25.41 -6.99 -19.42
CA MET A 196 -25.87 -6.34 -20.66
C MET A 196 -26.68 -5.05 -20.42
N ASN A 197 -26.91 -4.64 -19.17
CA ASN A 197 -27.81 -3.53 -18.81
C ASN A 197 -29.25 -3.70 -19.32
N LEU A 198 -29.72 -4.94 -19.43
CA LEU A 198 -31.07 -5.29 -19.90
C LEU A 198 -32.03 -5.68 -18.77
N MET A 199 -31.53 -6.05 -17.58
CA MET A 199 -32.36 -6.60 -16.49
C MET A 199 -33.57 -5.72 -16.13
N LYS A 200 -33.37 -4.41 -15.97
CA LYS A 200 -34.46 -3.47 -15.63
C LYS A 200 -35.53 -3.41 -16.73
N LYS A 201 -35.13 -3.54 -18.00
CA LYS A 201 -36.07 -3.57 -19.14
C LYS A 201 -36.89 -4.87 -19.15
N VAL A 202 -36.24 -6.00 -18.86
CA VAL A 202 -36.91 -7.31 -18.72
C VAL A 202 -37.90 -7.30 -17.55
N LEU A 203 -37.54 -6.71 -16.40
CA LEU A 203 -38.49 -6.58 -15.29
C LEU A 203 -39.69 -5.68 -15.67
N ASN A 204 -39.43 -4.55 -16.32
CA ASN A 204 -40.49 -3.63 -16.74
C ASN A 204 -41.49 -4.26 -17.72
N SER A 205 -41.06 -5.18 -18.60
CA SER A 205 -41.99 -5.88 -19.51
C SER A 205 -42.98 -6.81 -18.81
N HIS A 206 -42.72 -7.17 -17.55
CA HIS A 206 -43.61 -8.00 -16.73
C HIS A 206 -44.35 -7.20 -15.65
N LEU A 207 -43.84 -6.03 -15.27
CA LEU A 207 -44.37 -5.26 -14.13
C LEU A 207 -45.14 -4.00 -14.52
N LEU A 208 -44.88 -3.43 -15.71
CA LEU A 208 -45.48 -2.18 -16.16
C LEU A 208 -46.46 -2.43 -17.32
N GLU A 209 -47.65 -1.84 -17.22
CA GLU A 209 -48.62 -1.85 -18.31
C GLU A 209 -48.11 -1.04 -19.50
N ASN A 210 -48.37 -1.52 -20.72
CA ASN A 210 -47.97 -0.90 -21.99
C ASN A 210 -46.45 -0.67 -22.16
N TYR A 211 -45.61 -1.42 -21.44
CA TYR A 211 -44.16 -1.35 -21.65
C TYR A 211 -43.75 -2.16 -22.88
N GLU A 212 -43.45 -1.47 -23.97
CA GLU A 212 -42.89 -2.09 -25.17
C GLU A 212 -41.37 -2.24 -25.09
N PHE A 213 -40.93 -3.49 -25.19
CA PHE A 213 -39.53 -3.85 -25.23
C PHE A 213 -38.95 -3.58 -26.64
N LYS A 214 -38.40 -2.38 -26.86
CA LYS A 214 -37.87 -1.91 -28.17
C LYS A 214 -36.61 -2.62 -28.70
N TYR A 215 -36.15 -3.69 -28.06
CA TYR A 215 -34.93 -4.40 -28.42
C TYR A 215 -35.29 -5.85 -28.73
N SER A 216 -34.85 -6.41 -29.87
CA SER A 216 -34.96 -7.85 -30.08
C SER A 216 -33.84 -8.52 -29.26
N ILE A 217 -34.22 -9.29 -28.24
CA ILE A 217 -33.25 -10.21 -27.65
C ILE A 217 -32.94 -11.26 -28.73
N PRO A 218 -31.67 -11.51 -29.08
CA PRO A 218 -31.32 -12.60 -29.96
C PRO A 218 -31.83 -13.91 -29.35
N SER A 219 -32.92 -14.44 -29.91
CA SER A 219 -33.52 -15.70 -29.49
C SER A 219 -33.15 -16.79 -30.47
N TYR A 220 -32.62 -17.88 -29.95
CA TYR A 220 -32.33 -19.08 -30.72
C TYR A 220 -33.40 -20.11 -30.39
N ASP A 221 -34.26 -20.44 -31.35
CA ASP A 221 -35.34 -21.40 -31.15
C ASP A 221 -34.83 -22.83 -31.27
N ILE A 222 -34.11 -23.28 -30.24
CA ILE A 222 -33.64 -24.66 -30.12
C ILE A 222 -34.79 -25.67 -30.06
N PHE A 223 -36.01 -25.22 -29.74
CA PHE A 223 -37.19 -26.06 -29.65
C PHE A 223 -37.93 -26.21 -30.98
N SER A 224 -37.44 -25.60 -32.06
CA SER A 224 -37.99 -25.79 -33.41
C SER A 224 -37.67 -27.15 -34.05
N ASN A 225 -36.77 -27.94 -33.45
CA ASN A 225 -36.33 -29.23 -33.98
C ASN A 225 -36.57 -30.38 -32.99
N ASP A 226 -37.67 -31.10 -33.18
CA ASP A 226 -38.07 -32.22 -32.32
C ASP A 226 -37.00 -33.32 -32.20
N LYS A 227 -36.21 -33.54 -33.26
CA LYS A 227 -35.12 -34.53 -33.24
C LYS A 227 -34.02 -34.08 -32.27
N ILE A 228 -33.61 -32.82 -32.32
CA ILE A 228 -32.58 -32.25 -31.43
C ILE A 228 -33.04 -32.27 -29.98
N ILE A 229 -34.31 -31.93 -29.72
CA ILE A 229 -34.89 -31.99 -28.38
C ILE A 229 -34.81 -33.40 -27.81
N LYS A 230 -35.26 -34.39 -28.57
CA LYS A 230 -35.26 -35.79 -28.15
C LYS A 230 -33.84 -36.26 -27.84
N LEU A 231 -32.91 -36.03 -28.76
CA LEU A 231 -31.50 -36.39 -28.57
C LEU A 231 -30.89 -35.66 -27.38
N THR A 232 -31.20 -34.39 -27.17
CA THR A 232 -30.72 -33.61 -26.02
C THR A 232 -31.18 -34.25 -24.70
N ARG A 233 -32.45 -34.68 -24.62
CA ARG A 233 -32.98 -35.39 -23.45
C ARG A 233 -32.23 -36.68 -23.18
N GLU A 234 -32.04 -37.49 -24.22
CA GLU A 234 -31.34 -38.77 -24.13
C GLU A 234 -29.87 -38.57 -23.73
N GLY A 235 -29.16 -37.65 -24.39
CA GLY A 235 -27.74 -37.41 -24.18
C GLY A 235 -27.39 -36.86 -22.80
N VAL A 236 -28.21 -35.94 -22.28
CA VAL A 236 -28.02 -35.40 -20.91
C VAL A 236 -28.24 -36.48 -19.86
N LEU A 237 -29.27 -37.32 -20.02
CA LEU A 237 -29.52 -38.45 -19.11
C LEU A 237 -28.41 -39.49 -19.16
N GLN A 238 -27.96 -39.88 -20.35
CA GLN A 238 -26.84 -40.81 -20.51
C GLN A 238 -25.57 -40.27 -19.85
N PHE A 239 -25.26 -38.98 -20.00
CA PHE A 239 -24.12 -38.36 -19.33
C PHE A 239 -24.20 -38.47 -17.80
N TYR A 240 -25.36 -38.16 -17.21
CA TYR A 240 -25.55 -38.23 -15.75
C TYR A 240 -25.66 -39.66 -15.21
N ASN A 241 -26.05 -40.63 -16.04
CA ASN A 241 -25.97 -42.06 -15.73
C ASN A 241 -24.57 -42.65 -15.90
N GLU A 242 -23.58 -41.83 -16.27
CA GLU A 242 -22.21 -42.26 -16.59
C GLU A 242 -22.13 -43.22 -17.80
N GLU A 243 -23.15 -43.24 -18.65
CA GLU A 243 -23.22 -44.00 -19.91
C GLU A 243 -22.50 -43.24 -21.04
N TYR A 244 -21.23 -42.88 -20.83
CA TYR A 244 -20.50 -41.93 -21.68
C TYR A 244 -20.34 -42.40 -23.14
N ASP A 245 -20.23 -43.70 -23.39
CA ASP A 245 -20.14 -44.24 -24.76
C ASP A 245 -21.43 -44.00 -25.56
N LYS A 246 -22.59 -44.15 -24.92
CA LYS A 246 -23.89 -43.84 -25.54
C LYS A 246 -24.06 -42.34 -25.70
N ALA A 247 -23.70 -41.57 -24.67
CA ALA A 247 -23.75 -40.11 -24.69
C ALA A 247 -22.91 -39.54 -25.84
N LEU A 248 -21.75 -40.14 -26.14
CA LEU A 248 -20.89 -39.74 -27.25
C LEU A 248 -21.62 -39.85 -28.58
N TYR A 249 -22.27 -40.99 -28.85
CA TYR A 249 -23.05 -41.20 -30.08
C TYR A 249 -24.20 -40.20 -30.19
N THR A 250 -25.01 -40.08 -29.14
CA THR A 250 -26.17 -39.18 -29.12
C THR A 250 -25.77 -37.71 -29.30
N LEU A 251 -24.70 -37.24 -28.66
CA LEU A 251 -24.24 -35.85 -28.82
C LEU A 251 -23.57 -35.60 -30.16
N THR A 252 -22.92 -36.60 -30.75
CA THR A 252 -22.40 -36.51 -32.12
C THR A 252 -23.54 -36.29 -33.11
N GLU A 253 -24.66 -37.01 -32.96
CA GLU A 253 -25.85 -36.77 -33.80
C GLU A 253 -26.43 -35.36 -33.62
N ILE A 254 -26.40 -34.82 -32.40
CA ILE A 254 -26.87 -33.45 -32.11
C ILE A 254 -26.03 -32.42 -32.86
N VAL A 255 -24.70 -32.45 -32.71
CA VAL A 255 -23.83 -31.44 -33.33
C VAL A 255 -23.76 -31.58 -34.84
N LEU A 256 -24.01 -32.77 -35.40
CA LEU A 256 -24.16 -32.95 -36.85
C LEU A 256 -25.50 -32.42 -37.36
N ALA A 257 -26.57 -32.56 -36.59
CA ALA A 257 -27.88 -32.01 -36.93
C ALA A 257 -27.91 -30.47 -36.79
N GLU A 258 -27.11 -29.93 -35.86
CA GLU A 258 -27.05 -28.50 -35.56
C GLU A 258 -25.62 -28.04 -35.27
N PRO A 259 -24.80 -27.87 -36.32
CA PRO A 259 -23.39 -27.54 -36.16
C PRO A 259 -23.15 -26.11 -35.65
N SER A 260 -24.15 -25.24 -35.69
CA SER A 260 -24.10 -23.86 -35.17
C SER A 260 -24.35 -23.74 -33.66
N TRP A 261 -24.60 -24.85 -32.95
CA TRP A 261 -24.89 -24.78 -31.52
C TRP A 261 -23.65 -25.00 -30.66
N SER A 262 -23.08 -23.89 -30.16
CA SER A 262 -21.86 -23.88 -29.33
C SER A 262 -21.92 -24.82 -28.12
N ALA A 263 -23.02 -24.81 -27.37
CA ALA A 263 -23.15 -25.63 -26.16
C ALA A 263 -23.13 -27.14 -26.45
N GLY A 264 -23.67 -27.56 -27.59
CA GLY A 264 -23.62 -28.95 -28.04
C GLY A 264 -22.19 -29.43 -28.23
N TRP A 265 -21.37 -28.63 -28.92
CA TRP A 265 -19.94 -28.89 -29.11
C TRP A 265 -19.17 -28.90 -27.77
N ALA A 266 -19.45 -27.95 -26.88
CA ALA A 266 -18.82 -27.90 -25.55
C ALA A 266 -19.06 -29.19 -24.75
N PHE A 267 -20.29 -29.69 -24.79
CA PHE A 267 -20.68 -30.87 -24.03
C PHE A 267 -20.21 -32.18 -24.68
N LEU A 268 -20.16 -32.24 -26.01
CA LEU A 268 -19.46 -33.32 -26.72
C LEU A 268 -18.00 -33.40 -26.26
N GLY A 269 -17.31 -32.26 -26.20
CA GLY A 269 -15.97 -32.16 -25.64
C GLY A 269 -15.88 -32.69 -24.21
N LYS A 270 -16.86 -32.36 -23.37
CA LYS A 270 -16.94 -32.84 -21.98
C LYS A 270 -17.11 -34.37 -21.87
N ILE A 271 -17.90 -34.98 -22.75
CA ILE A 271 -18.04 -36.46 -22.83
C ILE A 271 -16.74 -37.09 -23.30
N GLN A 272 -16.12 -36.54 -24.33
CA GLN A 272 -14.82 -37.01 -24.83
C GLN A 272 -13.73 -36.92 -23.75
N ILE A 273 -13.73 -35.88 -22.91
CA ILE A 273 -12.86 -35.79 -21.72
C ILE A 273 -13.09 -36.95 -20.75
N LYS A 274 -14.35 -37.34 -20.51
CA LYS A 274 -14.70 -38.48 -19.63
C LYS A 274 -14.21 -39.80 -20.21
N LEU A 275 -14.29 -39.95 -21.53
CA LEU A 275 -13.76 -41.10 -22.28
C LEU A 275 -12.24 -41.03 -22.51
N LYS A 276 -11.58 -39.95 -22.06
CA LYS A 276 -10.13 -39.68 -22.26
C LYS A 276 -9.73 -39.50 -23.73
N LEU A 277 -10.68 -39.18 -24.60
CA LEU A 277 -10.49 -38.80 -26.00
C LEU A 277 -10.08 -37.32 -26.09
N TYR A 278 -8.87 -37.01 -25.66
CA TYR A 278 -8.47 -35.62 -25.42
C TYR A 278 -8.26 -34.78 -26.68
N ASP A 279 -7.86 -35.37 -27.81
CA ASP A 279 -7.70 -34.62 -29.06
C ASP A 279 -9.06 -34.27 -29.66
N ASP A 280 -9.95 -35.24 -29.78
CA ASP A 280 -11.34 -35.04 -30.21
C ASP A 280 -12.07 -34.02 -29.30
N ALA A 281 -11.79 -34.09 -28.00
CA ALA A 281 -12.31 -33.12 -27.04
C ALA A 281 -11.83 -31.70 -27.34
N LEU A 282 -10.53 -31.50 -27.59
CA LEU A 282 -10.01 -30.16 -27.91
C LEU A 282 -10.60 -29.63 -29.21
N GLU A 283 -10.77 -30.47 -30.24
CA GLU A 283 -11.42 -30.07 -31.50
C GLU A 283 -12.89 -29.66 -31.27
N SER A 284 -13.63 -30.43 -30.46
CA SER A 284 -15.01 -30.10 -30.14
C SER A 284 -15.12 -28.82 -29.30
N LEU A 285 -14.23 -28.62 -28.33
CA LEU A 285 -14.17 -27.38 -27.55
C LEU A 285 -13.77 -26.17 -28.42
N GLU A 286 -12.88 -26.37 -29.39
CA GLU A 286 -12.48 -25.35 -30.37
C GLU A 286 -13.64 -24.93 -31.26
N LYS A 287 -14.40 -25.90 -31.78
CA LYS A 287 -15.64 -25.62 -32.51
C LYS A 287 -16.64 -24.83 -31.67
N SER A 288 -16.78 -25.16 -30.39
CA SER A 288 -17.67 -24.41 -29.48
C SER A 288 -17.31 -22.93 -29.40
N PHE A 289 -16.04 -22.58 -29.17
CA PHE A 289 -15.66 -21.16 -29.06
C PHE A 289 -15.49 -20.46 -30.41
N GLU A 290 -15.25 -21.16 -31.53
CA GLU A 290 -15.36 -20.58 -32.88
C GLU A 290 -16.77 -20.05 -33.15
N ILE A 291 -17.78 -20.82 -32.72
CA ILE A 291 -19.19 -20.44 -32.84
C ILE A 291 -19.53 -19.32 -31.85
N PHE A 292 -19.08 -19.45 -30.60
CA PHE A 292 -19.36 -18.46 -29.56
C PHE A 292 -18.16 -18.23 -28.62
N TYR A 293 -17.37 -17.22 -28.96
CA TYR A 293 -16.08 -16.92 -28.31
C TYR A 293 -16.15 -16.39 -26.86
N ASN A 294 -17.34 -16.09 -26.33
CA ASN A 294 -17.54 -15.45 -25.03
C ASN A 294 -18.02 -16.42 -23.93
N THR A 295 -17.65 -17.70 -23.99
CA THR A 295 -18.06 -18.73 -23.02
C THR A 295 -16.94 -19.14 -22.08
N GLU A 296 -17.26 -19.33 -20.80
CA GLU A 296 -16.30 -19.75 -19.77
C GLU A 296 -15.94 -21.24 -19.85
N HIS A 297 -16.94 -22.10 -20.02
CA HIS A 297 -16.81 -23.56 -19.81
C HIS A 297 -15.83 -24.25 -20.78
N PRO A 298 -15.86 -23.97 -22.10
CA PRO A 298 -14.95 -24.64 -23.03
C PRO A 298 -13.49 -24.33 -22.73
N HIS A 299 -13.16 -23.07 -22.43
CA HIS A 299 -11.82 -22.67 -22.03
C HIS A 299 -11.37 -23.36 -20.74
N PHE A 300 -12.26 -23.49 -19.74
CA PHE A 300 -11.88 -24.18 -18.51
C PHE A 300 -11.57 -25.67 -18.74
N ASP A 301 -12.41 -26.35 -19.53
CA ASP A 301 -12.25 -27.77 -19.85
C ASP A 301 -11.01 -28.02 -20.74
N ALA A 302 -10.74 -27.18 -21.74
CA ALA A 302 -9.52 -27.21 -22.55
C ALA A 302 -8.28 -26.99 -21.66
N GLY A 303 -8.36 -26.03 -20.73
CA GLY A 303 -7.32 -25.78 -19.73
C GLY A 303 -7.03 -27.01 -18.88
N LEU A 304 -8.04 -27.78 -18.48
CA LEU A 304 -7.87 -29.04 -17.75
C LEU A 304 -7.25 -30.16 -18.60
N ILE A 305 -7.56 -30.25 -19.90
CA ILE A 305 -6.91 -31.20 -20.81
C ILE A 305 -5.42 -30.89 -20.91
N HIS A 306 -5.07 -29.64 -21.20
CA HIS A 306 -3.68 -29.19 -21.28
C HIS A 306 -2.95 -29.39 -19.95
N PHE A 307 -3.62 -29.13 -18.82
CA PHE A 307 -3.10 -29.40 -17.48
C PHE A 307 -2.73 -30.88 -17.29
N LYS A 308 -3.62 -31.81 -17.69
CA LYS A 308 -3.35 -33.26 -17.61
C LYS A 308 -2.22 -33.69 -18.53
N ARG A 309 -2.11 -33.07 -19.71
CA ARG A 309 -1.02 -33.28 -20.67
C ARG A 309 0.31 -32.64 -20.24
N LYS A 310 0.32 -31.90 -19.12
CA LYS A 310 1.47 -31.10 -18.64
C LYS A 310 1.89 -29.99 -19.61
N ASP A 311 1.02 -29.59 -20.52
CA ASP A 311 1.18 -28.39 -21.36
C ASP A 311 0.69 -27.18 -20.55
N TYR A 312 1.52 -26.75 -19.59
CA TYR A 312 1.12 -25.72 -18.63
C TYR A 312 1.00 -24.33 -19.25
N HIS A 313 1.66 -24.07 -20.39
CA HIS A 313 1.54 -22.82 -21.12
C HIS A 313 0.14 -22.67 -21.73
N LYS A 314 -0.33 -23.67 -22.49
CA LYS A 314 -1.69 -23.66 -23.01
C LYS A 314 -2.72 -23.71 -21.89
N SER A 315 -2.46 -24.52 -20.85
CA SER A 315 -3.33 -24.60 -19.68
C SER A 315 -3.52 -23.24 -18.98
N SER A 316 -2.44 -22.48 -18.77
CA SER A 316 -2.52 -21.17 -18.12
C SER A 316 -3.22 -20.13 -18.99
N LEU A 317 -3.04 -20.18 -20.32
CA LEU A 317 -3.76 -19.33 -21.27
C LEU A 317 -5.27 -19.59 -21.25
N GLU A 318 -5.66 -20.87 -21.33
CA GLU A 318 -7.05 -21.30 -21.29
C GLU A 318 -7.74 -20.93 -19.97
N PHE A 319 -7.08 -21.13 -18.83
CA PHE A 319 -7.64 -20.71 -17.54
C PHE A 319 -7.78 -19.18 -17.41
N LYS A 320 -6.88 -18.38 -18.01
CA LYS A 320 -7.03 -16.91 -18.07
C LYS A 320 -8.24 -16.52 -18.91
N ASN A 321 -8.44 -17.17 -20.07
CA ASN A 321 -9.62 -16.95 -20.91
C ASN A 321 -10.91 -17.33 -20.19
N ALA A 322 -10.94 -18.49 -19.52
CA ALA A 322 -12.08 -18.88 -18.69
C ALA A 322 -12.40 -17.81 -17.63
N LEU A 323 -11.39 -17.32 -16.89
CA LEU A 323 -11.59 -16.28 -15.88
C LEU A 323 -12.06 -14.94 -16.47
N LYS A 324 -11.64 -14.60 -17.69
CA LYS A 324 -12.08 -13.39 -18.41
C LYS A 324 -13.58 -13.43 -18.70
N PHE A 325 -14.10 -14.58 -19.09
CA PHE A 325 -15.52 -14.74 -19.45
C PHE A 325 -16.40 -15.15 -18.26
N SER A 326 -15.80 -15.58 -17.16
CA SER A 326 -16.53 -15.95 -15.96
C SER A 326 -17.42 -14.80 -15.43
N THR A 327 -18.62 -15.16 -15.01
CA THR A 327 -19.58 -14.25 -14.36
C THR A 327 -19.25 -14.02 -12.89
N ILE A 328 -18.52 -14.96 -12.26
CA ILE A 328 -18.16 -14.92 -10.84
C ILE A 328 -16.69 -15.37 -10.69
N GLU A 329 -15.92 -14.76 -9.80
CA GLU A 329 -14.57 -15.25 -9.49
C GLU A 329 -14.64 -16.63 -8.82
N LYS A 330 -14.35 -17.69 -9.58
CA LYS A 330 -14.33 -19.07 -9.08
C LYS A 330 -12.96 -19.41 -8.52
N LYS A 331 -12.85 -19.53 -7.19
CA LYS A 331 -11.59 -19.85 -6.48
C LYS A 331 -10.87 -21.06 -7.07
N ALA A 332 -11.60 -22.12 -7.43
CA ALA A 332 -11.04 -23.33 -8.02
C ALA A 332 -10.33 -23.05 -9.37
N HIS A 333 -10.84 -22.12 -10.18
CA HIS A 333 -10.27 -21.75 -11.48
C HIS A 333 -8.97 -20.99 -11.27
N ILE A 334 -8.97 -20.02 -10.36
CA ILE A 334 -7.77 -19.26 -10.00
C ILE A 334 -6.68 -20.19 -9.45
N MET A 335 -7.05 -21.18 -8.63
CA MET A 335 -6.10 -22.17 -8.11
C MET A 335 -5.45 -23.01 -9.22
N LYS A 336 -6.23 -23.46 -10.22
CA LYS A 336 -5.69 -24.19 -11.38
C LYS A 336 -4.76 -23.32 -12.23
N LEU A 337 -5.09 -22.05 -12.41
CA LEU A 337 -4.21 -21.09 -13.07
C LEU A 337 -2.90 -20.90 -12.31
N ILE A 338 -2.94 -20.72 -10.99
CA ILE A 338 -1.75 -20.56 -10.14
C ILE A 338 -0.83 -21.77 -10.27
N ILE A 339 -1.39 -22.98 -10.23
CA ILE A 339 -0.61 -24.21 -10.37
C ILE A 339 0.02 -24.27 -11.76
N SER A 340 -0.72 -23.96 -12.82
CA SER A 340 -0.20 -23.99 -14.20
C SER A 340 0.93 -22.98 -14.40
N LEU A 341 0.73 -21.74 -13.94
CA LEU A 341 1.77 -20.70 -13.99
C LEU A 341 3.02 -21.09 -13.20
N ARG A 342 2.87 -21.77 -12.05
CA ARG A 342 4.01 -22.29 -11.31
C ARG A 342 4.78 -23.33 -12.10
N GLU A 343 4.10 -24.31 -12.67
CA GLU A 343 4.77 -25.37 -13.42
C GLU A 343 5.38 -24.84 -14.74
N GLU A 344 4.88 -23.73 -15.27
CA GLU A 344 5.50 -22.96 -16.37
C GLU A 344 6.74 -22.15 -15.93
N GLY A 345 7.02 -22.02 -14.64
CA GLY A 345 8.09 -21.17 -14.10
C GLY A 345 7.71 -19.69 -13.95
N LYS A 346 6.44 -19.31 -14.20
CA LYS A 346 5.93 -17.93 -14.08
C LYS A 346 5.51 -17.59 -12.64
N TYR A 347 6.45 -17.67 -11.71
CA TYR A 347 6.19 -17.56 -10.27
C TYR A 347 5.62 -16.20 -9.83
N HIS A 348 6.10 -15.10 -10.40
CA HIS A 348 5.58 -13.75 -10.09
C HIS A 348 4.11 -13.60 -10.49
N GLU A 349 3.75 -14.11 -11.68
CA GLU A 349 2.38 -14.04 -12.15
C GLU A 349 1.47 -14.93 -11.28
N ALA A 350 1.93 -16.13 -10.93
CA ALA A 350 1.23 -17.01 -9.99
C ALA A 350 0.96 -16.33 -8.64
N MET A 351 1.95 -15.61 -8.10
CA MET A 351 1.82 -14.89 -6.83
C MET A 351 0.76 -13.77 -6.90
N LYS A 352 0.62 -13.08 -8.04
CA LYS A 352 -0.41 -12.05 -8.26
C LYS A 352 -1.82 -12.62 -8.14
N TYR A 353 -2.07 -13.79 -8.75
CA TYR A 353 -3.37 -14.46 -8.66
C TYR A 353 -3.62 -15.04 -7.26
N LEU A 354 -2.56 -15.48 -6.57
CA LEU A 354 -2.66 -15.99 -5.21
C LEU A 354 -3.09 -14.90 -4.23
N LYS A 355 -2.55 -13.67 -4.34
CA LYS A 355 -2.99 -12.51 -3.55
C LYS A 355 -4.50 -12.21 -3.69
N LYS A 356 -5.09 -12.41 -4.87
CA LYS A 356 -6.55 -12.25 -5.06
C LYS A 356 -7.38 -13.23 -4.21
N ILE A 357 -6.83 -14.41 -3.90
CA ILE A 357 -7.49 -15.39 -3.04
C ILE A 357 -7.35 -14.99 -1.56
N GLN A 358 -6.20 -14.42 -1.17
CA GLN A 358 -5.82 -14.10 0.21
C GLN A 358 -6.86 -13.27 0.97
N GLU A 359 -7.42 -12.24 0.33
CA GLU A 359 -8.37 -11.30 0.97
C GLU A 359 -9.63 -11.97 1.53
N LYS A 360 -9.98 -13.15 1.01
CA LYS A 360 -11.22 -13.87 1.35
C LYS A 360 -10.99 -15.21 2.05
N ASP A 361 -9.73 -15.67 2.16
CA ASP A 361 -9.44 -17.07 2.56
C ASP A 361 -8.00 -17.29 3.09
N SER A 362 -7.44 -16.31 3.81
CA SER A 362 -6.04 -16.34 4.29
C SER A 362 -5.66 -17.56 5.13
N ASN A 363 -6.66 -18.29 5.65
CA ASN A 363 -6.50 -19.45 6.53
C ASN A 363 -6.81 -20.78 5.81
N ASN A 364 -6.90 -20.79 4.47
CA ASN A 364 -7.11 -22.01 3.70
C ASN A 364 -5.82 -22.79 3.50
N PHE A 365 -5.85 -24.10 3.77
CA PHE A 365 -4.70 -24.99 3.56
C PHE A 365 -4.14 -24.92 2.13
N GLY A 366 -5.02 -24.95 1.11
CA GLY A 366 -4.62 -24.92 -0.29
C GLY A 366 -3.91 -23.61 -0.64
N PHE A 367 -4.39 -22.48 -0.13
CA PHE A 367 -3.72 -21.20 -0.29
C PHE A 367 -2.32 -21.23 0.36
N LEU A 368 -2.24 -21.53 1.66
CA LEU A 368 -0.99 -21.51 2.43
C LEU A 368 0.08 -22.44 1.83
N PHE A 369 -0.31 -23.64 1.43
CA PHE A 369 0.61 -24.61 0.84
C PHE A 369 1.17 -24.13 -0.51
N GLN A 370 0.34 -23.52 -1.36
CA GLN A 370 0.81 -23.00 -2.66
C GLN A 370 1.70 -21.77 -2.46
N THR A 371 1.41 -20.91 -1.48
CA THR A 371 2.28 -19.78 -1.11
C THR A 371 3.66 -20.27 -0.66
N GLY A 372 3.71 -21.29 0.20
CA GLY A 372 4.97 -21.89 0.64
C GLY A 372 5.76 -22.48 -0.54
N ARG A 373 5.11 -23.21 -1.45
CA ARG A 373 5.76 -23.79 -2.63
C ARG A 373 6.32 -22.75 -3.59
N LEU A 374 5.60 -21.66 -3.85
CA LEU A 374 6.10 -20.59 -4.72
C LEU A 374 7.31 -19.90 -4.09
N ASN A 375 7.30 -19.65 -2.78
CA ASN A 375 8.45 -19.09 -2.08
C ASN A 375 9.66 -20.04 -2.12
N LEU A 376 9.45 -21.35 -1.96
CA LEU A 376 10.54 -22.34 -2.06
C LEU A 376 11.18 -22.33 -3.46
N LEU A 377 10.36 -22.32 -4.52
CA LEU A 377 10.86 -22.28 -5.90
C LEU A 377 11.58 -20.96 -6.23
N ASN A 378 11.17 -19.87 -5.60
CA ASN A 378 11.85 -18.58 -5.67
C ASN A 378 13.06 -18.48 -4.73
N LYS A 379 13.43 -19.56 -4.02
CA LYS A 379 14.54 -19.60 -3.05
C LYS A 379 14.36 -18.68 -1.83
N ASN A 380 13.13 -18.25 -1.54
CA ASN A 380 12.75 -17.52 -0.33
C ASN A 380 12.48 -18.51 0.81
N TYR A 381 13.52 -19.16 1.32
CA TYR A 381 13.38 -20.34 2.16
C TYR A 381 12.70 -20.07 3.50
N TYR A 382 12.98 -18.96 4.18
CA TYR A 382 12.28 -18.66 5.44
C TYR A 382 10.77 -18.45 5.24
N SER A 383 10.39 -17.73 4.18
CA SER A 383 8.98 -17.56 3.85
C SER A 383 8.32 -18.88 3.52
N ALA A 384 9.00 -19.73 2.74
CA ALA A 384 8.51 -21.06 2.46
C ALA A 384 8.22 -21.83 3.75
N ILE A 385 9.20 -21.88 4.67
CA ILE A 385 9.08 -22.52 5.99
C ILE A 385 7.90 -21.94 6.79
N LYS A 386 7.78 -20.61 6.86
CA LYS A 386 6.68 -19.94 7.59
C LYS A 386 5.31 -20.34 7.04
N TYR A 387 5.12 -20.29 5.72
CA TYR A 387 3.85 -20.67 5.10
C TYR A 387 3.57 -22.18 5.21
N PHE A 388 4.59 -23.03 5.15
CA PHE A 388 4.44 -24.47 5.40
C PHE A 388 4.06 -24.75 6.85
N ASN A 389 4.69 -24.10 7.83
CA ASN A 389 4.32 -24.21 9.24
C ASN A 389 2.87 -23.78 9.48
N LYS A 390 2.46 -22.62 8.94
CA LYS A 390 1.05 -22.19 9.00
C LYS A 390 0.11 -23.21 8.35
N ALA A 391 0.46 -23.77 7.19
CA ALA A 391 -0.37 -24.79 6.54
C ALA A 391 -0.54 -26.06 7.41
N LEU A 392 0.50 -26.45 8.15
CA LEU A 392 0.49 -27.60 9.07
C LEU A 392 -0.42 -27.38 10.29
N GLU A 393 -0.68 -26.14 10.70
CA GLU A 393 -1.63 -25.83 11.77
C GLU A 393 -3.08 -26.18 11.38
N PHE A 394 -3.45 -26.06 10.10
CA PHE A 394 -4.83 -26.24 9.62
C PHE A 394 -5.16 -27.67 9.18
N LYS A 395 -4.18 -28.46 8.76
CA LYS A 395 -4.38 -29.86 8.36
C LYS A 395 -3.21 -30.70 8.84
N LYS A 396 -3.47 -31.69 9.69
CA LYS A 396 -2.43 -32.56 10.27
C LYS A 396 -1.96 -33.71 9.37
N ASP A 397 -2.76 -34.08 8.36
CA ASP A 397 -2.39 -35.13 7.40
C ASP A 397 -1.69 -34.52 6.17
N THR A 398 -0.36 -34.40 6.28
CA THR A 398 0.47 -33.47 5.47
C THR A 398 1.90 -33.95 5.25
N SER A 399 2.10 -35.26 5.05
CA SER A 399 3.44 -35.80 4.73
C SER A 399 4.14 -35.03 3.59
N THR A 400 3.38 -34.57 2.60
CA THR A 400 3.87 -33.71 1.51
C THR A 400 4.32 -32.33 1.97
N VAL A 401 3.57 -31.64 2.86
CA VAL A 401 3.94 -30.30 3.35
C VAL A 401 5.19 -30.39 4.21
N THR A 402 5.27 -31.39 5.08
CA THR A 402 6.46 -31.64 5.92
C THR A 402 7.69 -31.86 5.05
N LYS A 403 7.62 -32.68 3.99
CA LYS A 403 8.73 -32.87 3.04
C LYS A 403 9.19 -31.55 2.41
N PHE A 404 8.26 -30.72 1.92
CA PHE A 404 8.64 -29.42 1.35
C PHE A 404 9.21 -28.46 2.39
N ASN A 405 8.72 -28.51 3.63
CA ASN A 405 9.26 -27.74 4.74
C ASN A 405 10.70 -28.17 5.07
N ASP A 406 10.96 -29.48 5.12
CA ASP A 406 12.29 -30.02 5.38
C ASP A 406 13.27 -29.72 4.24
N ILE A 407 12.81 -29.76 2.99
CA ILE A 407 13.58 -29.27 1.84
C ILE A 407 13.93 -27.79 2.03
N ALA A 408 12.95 -26.95 2.36
CA ALA A 408 13.19 -25.53 2.57
C ALA A 408 14.20 -25.27 3.71
N LYS A 409 14.11 -26.00 4.82
CA LYS A 409 15.09 -25.93 5.93
C LYS A 409 16.48 -26.38 5.52
N THR A 410 16.56 -27.46 4.75
CA THR A 410 17.84 -28.01 4.26
C THR A 410 18.51 -27.03 3.31
N GLU A 411 17.77 -26.49 2.35
CA GLU A 411 18.30 -25.48 1.42
C GLU A 411 18.68 -24.18 2.14
N LEU A 412 17.89 -23.75 3.14
CA LEU A 412 18.27 -22.63 3.99
C LEU A 412 19.60 -22.89 4.72
N SER A 413 19.76 -24.07 5.33
CA SER A 413 20.98 -24.43 6.07
C SER A 413 22.22 -24.47 5.18
N LYS A 414 22.11 -24.96 3.94
CA LYS A 414 23.22 -24.93 2.95
C LYS A 414 23.67 -23.52 2.62
N VAL A 415 22.72 -22.58 2.61
CA VAL A 415 22.96 -21.18 2.24
C VAL A 415 23.54 -20.38 3.41
N THR A 416 23.25 -20.74 4.66
CA THR A 416 23.71 -19.98 5.85
C THR A 416 25.09 -20.37 6.39
N ASN A 417 25.73 -21.45 5.90
CA ASN A 417 27.11 -21.87 6.26
C ASN A 417 27.46 -22.02 7.77
N ASN A 418 26.49 -21.99 8.69
CA ASN A 418 26.66 -22.06 10.15
C ASN A 418 27.59 -20.98 10.76
N LEU A 419 27.88 -19.88 10.06
CA LEU A 419 28.62 -18.76 10.64
C LEU A 419 27.73 -18.00 11.65
N PRO A 420 28.32 -17.39 12.70
CA PRO A 420 27.59 -16.41 13.51
C PRO A 420 27.06 -15.29 12.63
N SER A 421 25.79 -14.94 12.80
CA SER A 421 25.16 -13.85 12.04
C SER A 421 24.83 -12.67 12.93
N TYR A 422 24.99 -11.48 12.36
CA TYR A 422 24.84 -10.18 12.98
C TYR A 422 23.89 -9.30 12.17
N LYS A 423 23.40 -8.22 12.77
CA LYS A 423 22.41 -7.32 12.17
C LYS A 423 22.87 -5.86 12.14
N LEU A 424 22.75 -5.25 10.96
CA LEU A 424 22.94 -3.83 10.72
C LEU A 424 21.57 -3.18 10.49
N PHE A 425 21.15 -2.30 11.39
CA PHE A 425 20.04 -1.39 11.17
C PHE A 425 20.53 -0.16 10.39
N ALA A 426 19.82 0.20 9.33
CA ALA A 426 20.06 1.41 8.56
C ALA A 426 18.75 2.20 8.35
N SER A 427 18.82 3.52 8.54
CA SER A 427 17.75 4.46 8.26
C SER A 427 18.27 5.69 7.52
N GLY A 428 17.36 6.39 6.84
CA GLY A 428 17.72 7.54 6.00
C GLY A 428 17.97 8.83 6.76
N ASP A 429 17.47 9.94 6.23
CA ASP A 429 17.84 11.29 6.69
C ASP A 429 17.24 11.61 8.06
N CYS A 430 18.11 11.85 9.04
CA CYS A 430 17.78 12.23 10.40
C CYS A 430 18.11 13.71 10.62
N ILE A 431 17.06 14.55 10.64
CA ILE A 431 17.15 16.00 10.78
C ILE A 431 16.71 16.41 12.19
N LEU A 432 17.67 16.50 13.11
CA LEU A 432 17.47 16.91 14.50
C LEU A 432 17.61 18.43 14.69
N ALA A 433 16.75 19.22 14.04
CA ALA A 433 16.83 20.68 14.09
C ALA A 433 15.45 21.35 14.20
N ARG A 434 15.43 22.68 14.34
CA ARG A 434 14.20 23.50 14.30
C ARG A 434 13.20 23.06 15.36
N ARG A 435 12.01 22.58 14.95
CA ARG A 435 10.93 22.20 15.89
C ARG A 435 11.19 20.90 16.62
N MET A 436 12.21 20.12 16.23
CA MET A 436 12.62 18.94 16.99
C MET A 436 12.92 19.25 18.46
N HIS A 437 13.51 20.42 18.75
CA HIS A 437 13.71 20.88 20.12
C HIS A 437 12.38 21.05 20.88
N HIS A 438 11.37 21.65 20.25
CA HIS A 438 10.05 21.78 20.87
C HIS A 438 9.41 20.41 21.12
N PHE A 439 9.48 19.49 20.15
CA PHE A 439 8.92 18.15 20.31
C PHE A 439 9.62 17.36 21.42
N TYR A 440 10.95 17.47 21.52
CA TYR A 440 11.74 16.83 22.55
C TYR A 440 11.35 17.33 23.95
N GLU A 441 11.30 18.65 24.15
CA GLU A 441 10.94 19.24 25.45
C GLU A 441 9.50 18.96 25.85
N LYS A 442 8.57 18.97 24.89
CA LYS A 442 7.13 18.82 25.18
C LYS A 442 6.70 17.38 25.36
N TYR A 443 7.23 16.46 24.56
CA TYR A 443 6.73 15.09 24.47
C TYR A 443 7.75 14.01 24.83
N GLY A 444 9.03 14.36 24.92
CA GLY A 444 10.10 13.41 25.20
C GLY A 444 10.51 12.57 23.98
N LYS A 445 11.64 11.89 24.11
CA LYS A 445 12.24 11.03 23.07
C LYS A 445 11.40 9.77 22.80
N GLU A 446 10.70 9.26 23.81
CA GLU A 446 9.82 8.10 23.71
C GLU A 446 8.67 8.38 22.73
N TRP A 447 8.12 9.60 22.77
CA TRP A 447 7.11 10.01 21.81
C TRP A 447 7.69 10.18 20.39
N ILE A 448 8.89 10.76 20.28
CA ILE A 448 9.56 10.98 18.98
C ILE A 448 9.82 9.65 18.26
N LEU A 449 10.27 8.63 18.99
CA LEU A 449 10.76 7.37 18.43
C LEU A 449 9.70 6.25 18.39
N GLY A 450 8.63 6.36 19.18
CA GLY A 450 7.63 5.31 19.28
C GLY A 450 8.26 3.96 19.64
N ASP A 451 7.92 2.92 18.88
CA ASP A 451 8.38 1.55 19.14
C ASP A 451 9.72 1.21 18.46
N LEU A 452 10.35 2.12 17.72
CA LEU A 452 11.61 1.88 17.00
C LEU A 452 12.76 1.34 17.86
N PRO A 453 12.99 1.82 19.11
CA PRO A 453 14.06 1.29 19.94
C PRO A 453 13.96 -0.22 20.17
N SER A 454 12.76 -0.80 20.10
CA SER A 454 12.58 -2.25 20.22
C SER A 454 13.25 -3.03 19.08
N LEU A 455 13.32 -2.46 17.88
CA LEU A 455 13.97 -3.05 16.71
C LEU A 455 15.49 -2.79 16.72
N THR A 456 15.92 -1.55 16.98
CA THR A 456 17.35 -1.20 16.96
C THR A 456 18.12 -1.92 18.08
N LYS A 457 17.49 -2.14 19.24
CA LYS A 457 18.06 -2.95 20.34
C LYS A 457 18.24 -4.43 19.99
N GLN A 458 17.67 -4.92 18.89
CA GLN A 458 17.94 -6.27 18.37
C GLN A 458 19.06 -6.31 17.33
N CYS A 459 19.60 -5.15 16.96
CA CYS A 459 20.67 -5.02 15.98
C CYS A 459 22.02 -4.81 16.69
N ASP A 460 23.10 -5.18 16.01
CA ASP A 460 24.47 -5.05 16.53
C ASP A 460 25.09 -3.72 16.09
N VAL A 461 24.77 -3.28 14.88
CA VAL A 461 25.20 -1.99 14.33
C VAL A 461 23.96 -1.19 13.96
N VAL A 462 23.94 0.09 14.30
CA VAL A 462 22.80 0.97 14.05
C VAL A 462 23.34 2.25 13.44
N MET A 463 22.94 2.50 12.19
CA MET A 463 23.37 3.65 11.40
C MET A 463 22.22 4.54 10.93
N THR A 464 22.49 5.83 10.78
CA THR A 464 21.61 6.79 10.09
C THR A 464 22.45 7.90 9.46
N ASN A 465 21.91 8.59 8.45
CA ASN A 465 22.49 9.84 7.96
C ASN A 465 22.05 11.01 8.84
N LEU A 466 23.02 11.67 9.48
CA LEU A 466 22.76 12.85 10.30
C LEU A 466 22.86 14.10 9.42
N GLU A 467 21.71 14.59 8.98
CA GLU A 467 21.62 15.71 8.05
C GLU A 467 21.36 17.04 8.78
N THR A 468 22.15 17.25 9.83
CA THR A 468 22.19 18.45 10.65
C THR A 468 23.52 18.48 11.39
N VAL A 469 23.98 19.67 11.80
CA VAL A 469 25.09 19.77 12.76
C VAL A 469 24.57 19.79 14.20
N ILE A 470 25.14 18.97 15.09
CA ILE A 470 24.84 18.93 16.53
C ILE A 470 25.90 19.75 17.27
N SER A 471 25.53 20.96 17.69
CA SER A 471 26.49 21.93 18.23
C SER A 471 25.80 23.09 18.93
N ASN A 472 26.40 23.58 20.02
CA ASN A 472 26.08 24.86 20.66
C ASN A 472 26.94 26.03 20.13
N LYS A 473 27.93 25.74 19.28
CA LYS A 473 28.85 26.71 18.67
C LYS A 473 28.51 27.01 17.20
N GLY A 474 29.27 27.94 16.63
CA GLY A 474 29.27 28.25 15.20
C GLY A 474 28.27 29.34 14.78
N THR A 475 28.52 29.93 13.62
CA THR A 475 27.66 30.95 12.99
C THR A 475 27.19 30.44 11.64
N ILE A 476 26.02 30.90 11.18
CA ILE A 476 25.43 30.43 9.92
C ILE A 476 26.44 30.56 8.78
N ALA A 477 26.72 29.47 8.08
CA ALA A 477 27.68 29.43 6.99
C ALA A 477 27.01 29.82 5.65
N PRO A 478 27.64 30.67 4.83
CA PRO A 478 27.08 31.10 3.55
C PRO A 478 27.24 30.01 2.49
N LYS A 479 26.26 29.10 2.41
CA LYS A 479 26.25 27.94 1.51
C LYS A 479 26.17 28.25 0.01
N GLY A 480 25.64 29.43 -0.36
CA GLY A 480 25.42 29.81 -1.77
C GLY A 480 24.13 29.26 -2.40
N ASP A 481 23.34 28.54 -1.60
CA ASP A 481 22.02 28.04 -1.99
C ASP A 481 21.06 29.18 -2.30
N LYS A 482 20.09 28.92 -3.17
CA LYS A 482 19.00 29.88 -3.42
C LYS A 482 18.17 30.02 -2.15
N ARG A 483 17.52 28.98 -1.65
CA ARG A 483 16.71 29.07 -0.42
C ARG A 483 17.28 28.15 0.65
N PRO A 484 18.32 28.57 1.39
CA PRO A 484 18.98 27.66 2.33
C PRO A 484 18.02 27.27 3.45
N PHE A 485 17.91 25.97 3.67
CA PHE A 485 17.54 25.44 4.97
C PHE A 485 18.82 25.38 5.81
N ILE A 486 18.74 25.84 7.05
CA ILE A 486 19.85 25.86 8.00
C ILE A 486 19.43 25.00 9.19
N PHE A 487 20.19 23.95 9.47
CA PHE A 487 19.89 22.95 10.49
C PHE A 487 21.01 22.88 11.52
N ARG A 488 20.64 23.18 12.76
CA ARG A 488 21.45 22.92 13.95
C ARG A 488 20.58 22.32 15.02
N GLY A 489 21.07 21.25 15.61
CA GLY A 489 20.51 20.63 16.79
C GLY A 489 21.35 20.96 18.01
N SER A 490 20.70 21.16 19.14
CA SER A 490 21.40 21.23 20.42
C SER A 490 22.01 19.86 20.75
N PRO A 491 23.15 19.83 21.48
CA PRO A 491 23.74 18.58 21.95
C PRO A 491 22.77 17.69 22.74
N GLN A 492 21.77 18.27 23.42
CA GLN A 492 20.71 17.53 24.11
C GLN A 492 19.94 16.58 23.18
N LEU A 493 19.75 16.93 21.91
CA LEU A 493 19.05 16.08 20.95
C LEU A 493 19.83 14.80 20.59
N ALA A 494 21.13 14.73 20.90
CA ALA A 494 21.90 13.49 20.75
C ALA A 494 21.33 12.33 21.58
N ASN A 495 20.59 12.62 22.67
CA ASN A 495 19.89 11.58 23.44
C ASN A 495 18.87 10.79 22.61
N ILE A 496 18.30 11.38 21.55
CA ILE A 496 17.42 10.66 20.61
C ILE A 496 18.22 9.58 19.88
N LEU A 497 19.47 9.89 19.49
CA LEU A 497 20.35 8.95 18.79
C LEU A 497 20.82 7.82 19.74
N LEU A 498 21.09 8.16 21.00
CA LEU A 498 21.49 7.20 22.03
C LEU A 498 20.37 6.19 22.34
N ASP A 499 19.12 6.62 22.39
CA ASP A 499 17.97 5.72 22.63
C ASP A 499 17.73 4.72 21.50
N LEU A 500 18.21 5.03 20.30
CA LEU A 500 18.22 4.12 19.16
C LEU A 500 19.43 3.18 19.16
N ASP A 501 20.35 3.25 20.12
CA ASP A 501 21.64 2.53 20.12
C ASP A 501 22.52 2.86 18.89
N ILE A 502 22.40 4.08 18.33
CA ILE A 502 23.21 4.49 17.19
C ILE A 502 24.70 4.47 17.54
N ASN A 503 25.48 3.83 16.68
CA ASN A 503 26.95 3.76 16.77
C ASN A 503 27.67 4.18 15.47
N ILE A 504 26.93 4.43 14.39
CA ILE A 504 27.42 5.01 13.13
C ILE A 504 26.53 6.19 12.71
N LEU A 505 27.13 7.34 12.45
CA LEU A 505 26.46 8.53 11.92
C LEU A 505 27.17 8.99 10.66
N THR A 506 26.55 8.83 9.49
CA THR A 506 27.16 9.35 8.26
C THR A 506 26.92 10.85 8.19
N THR A 507 27.98 11.61 7.90
CA THR A 507 27.98 13.08 7.98
C THR A 507 28.55 13.73 6.72
N ALA A 508 28.85 12.98 5.65
CA ALA A 508 29.16 13.59 4.36
C ALA A 508 27.87 14.04 3.66
N ASN A 509 27.35 15.21 4.04
CA ASN A 509 26.15 15.80 3.44
C ASN A 509 26.20 17.33 3.45
N ASN A 510 25.26 17.96 2.75
CA ASN A 510 25.18 19.42 2.58
C ASN A 510 24.78 20.21 3.83
N HIS A 511 24.34 19.55 4.91
CA HIS A 511 23.90 20.19 6.14
C HIS A 511 24.90 20.12 7.30
N SER A 512 25.96 19.32 7.15
CA SER A 512 26.97 19.15 8.20
C SER A 512 27.82 20.38 8.49
N ILE A 513 27.84 21.38 7.60
CA ILE A 513 28.60 22.63 7.78
C ILE A 513 27.71 23.88 7.90
N ASP A 514 26.41 23.71 8.16
CA ASP A 514 25.43 24.81 8.25
C ASP A 514 25.82 25.92 9.23
N TYR A 515 26.61 25.60 10.26
CA TYR A 515 27.15 26.55 11.25
C TYR A 515 28.69 26.63 11.25
N GLY A 516 29.33 26.23 10.16
CA GLY A 516 30.77 26.35 9.95
C GLY A 516 31.63 25.33 10.70
N SER A 517 32.96 25.47 10.55
CA SER A 517 33.94 24.49 11.02
C SER A 517 33.93 24.28 12.53
N SER A 518 33.74 25.34 13.33
CA SER A 518 33.73 25.21 14.80
C SER A 518 32.53 24.42 15.33
N ALA A 519 31.40 24.43 14.62
CA ALA A 519 30.26 23.60 14.96
C ALA A 519 30.52 22.12 14.62
N LEU A 520 31.12 21.86 13.45
CA LEU A 520 31.46 20.50 13.02
C LEU A 520 32.54 19.86 13.90
N GLU A 521 33.52 20.65 14.36
CA GLU A 521 34.54 20.21 15.33
C GLU A 521 33.90 19.84 16.68
N GLN A 522 33.01 20.68 17.22
CA GLN A 522 32.30 20.34 18.46
C GLN A 522 31.45 19.07 18.30
N GLN A 523 30.76 18.91 17.16
CA GLN A 523 30.02 17.68 16.87
C GLN A 523 30.92 16.45 16.91
N LYS A 524 32.09 16.53 16.26
CA LYS A 524 33.08 15.45 16.25
C LYS A 524 33.53 15.10 17.67
N ASP A 525 33.82 16.09 18.50
CA ASP A 525 34.22 15.87 19.90
C ASP A 525 33.11 15.17 20.69
N ILE A 526 31.86 15.65 20.58
CA ILE A 526 30.69 15.04 21.24
C ILE A 526 30.53 13.57 20.84
N PHE A 527 30.60 13.24 19.55
CA PHE A 527 30.39 11.86 19.10
C PHE A 527 31.60 10.95 19.36
N ASN A 528 32.83 11.47 19.39
CA ASN A 528 33.99 10.71 19.86
C ASN A 528 33.86 10.33 21.33
N ASP A 529 33.43 11.27 22.20
CA ASP A 529 33.20 11.00 23.62
C ASP A 529 32.07 9.98 23.85
N LEU A 530 31.09 9.97 22.95
CA LEU A 530 30.00 8.99 22.93
C LEU A 530 30.37 7.67 22.24
N ASP A 531 31.61 7.48 21.76
CA ASP A 531 32.06 6.28 21.03
C ASP A 531 31.15 5.96 19.82
N ILE A 532 30.75 7.00 19.08
CA ILE A 532 29.94 6.93 17.85
C ILE A 532 30.83 7.35 16.69
N ALA A 533 30.95 6.51 15.66
CA ALA A 533 31.78 6.83 14.51
C ALA A 533 31.06 7.75 13.53
N THR A 534 31.78 8.72 12.97
CA THR A 534 31.22 9.74 12.07
C THR A 534 31.93 9.76 10.70
N PRO A 535 31.78 8.71 9.86
CA PRO A 535 32.41 8.69 8.55
C PRO A 535 31.91 9.83 7.66
N GLY A 536 32.82 10.44 6.90
CA GLY A 536 32.49 11.43 5.88
C GLY A 536 32.68 12.90 6.27
N SER A 537 33.07 13.20 7.51
CA SER A 537 33.47 14.54 7.94
C SER A 537 34.68 14.49 8.85
N GLY A 538 35.49 15.55 8.85
CA GLY A 538 36.68 15.61 9.69
C GLY A 538 37.17 17.03 9.91
N SER A 539 38.17 17.19 10.78
CA SER A 539 38.86 18.46 11.04
C SER A 539 39.75 18.88 9.85
N ASN A 540 40.01 17.96 8.93
CA ASN A 540 40.73 18.17 7.68
C ASN A 540 40.38 17.07 6.67
N TYR A 541 40.89 17.18 5.44
CA TYR A 541 40.62 16.25 4.34
C TYR A 541 41.00 14.80 4.65
N GLU A 542 42.18 14.56 5.22
CA GLU A 542 42.66 13.20 5.54
C GLU A 542 41.74 12.48 6.54
N GLU A 543 41.20 13.22 7.50
CA GLU A 543 40.20 12.66 8.42
C GLU A 543 38.85 12.45 7.75
N ALA A 544 38.40 13.39 6.91
CA ALA A 544 37.07 13.33 6.29
C ALA A 544 36.91 12.13 5.34
N ILE A 545 37.98 11.74 4.62
CA ILE A 545 37.95 10.61 3.67
C ILE A 545 38.11 9.24 4.34
N LYS A 546 38.56 9.21 5.59
CA LYS A 546 39.03 7.99 6.25
C LYS A 546 37.86 7.02 6.51
N PRO A 547 38.03 5.71 6.24
CA PRO A 547 37.07 4.72 6.67
C PRO A 547 37.00 4.62 8.20
N GLU A 548 35.79 4.50 8.74
CA GLU A 548 35.57 4.22 10.15
C GLU A 548 35.25 2.74 10.35
N TYR A 549 35.89 2.10 11.33
CA TYR A 549 35.84 0.66 11.53
C TYR A 549 35.01 0.28 12.76
N VAL A 550 34.04 -0.61 12.61
CA VAL A 550 33.23 -1.15 13.71
C VAL A 550 33.46 -2.65 13.81
N LYS A 551 33.77 -3.13 15.02
CA LYS A 551 33.90 -4.56 15.29
C LYS A 551 32.66 -5.10 16.00
N VAL A 552 32.13 -6.21 15.46
CA VAL A 552 30.99 -6.97 15.97
C VAL A 552 31.42 -8.44 16.06
N GLY A 553 31.61 -8.95 17.27
CA GLY A 553 32.12 -10.31 17.45
C GLY A 553 33.45 -10.54 16.69
N ASP A 554 33.42 -11.44 15.70
CA ASP A 554 34.56 -11.77 14.84
C ASP A 554 34.58 -11.02 13.50
N VAL A 555 33.60 -10.17 13.22
CA VAL A 555 33.48 -9.39 11.98
C VAL A 555 33.88 -7.94 12.20
N THR A 556 34.72 -7.41 11.31
CA THR A 556 35.04 -5.98 11.23
C THR A 556 34.39 -5.37 10.00
N LEU A 557 33.62 -4.30 10.20
CA LEU A 557 32.98 -3.51 9.15
C LEU A 557 33.77 -2.22 8.93
N ALA A 558 33.91 -1.78 7.68
CA ALA A 558 34.37 -0.43 7.33
C ALA A 558 33.22 0.38 6.73
N PHE A 559 33.01 1.59 7.24
CA PHE A 559 32.05 2.55 6.72
C PHE A 559 32.77 3.72 6.07
N ILE A 560 32.39 4.02 4.83
CA ILE A 560 32.88 5.19 4.07
C ILE A 560 31.64 6.00 3.69
N SER A 561 31.71 7.33 3.82
CA SER A 561 30.61 8.22 3.43
C SER A 561 31.13 9.38 2.60
N ILE A 562 30.40 9.74 1.54
CA ILE A 562 30.80 10.76 0.56
C ILE A 562 29.57 11.55 0.10
N PHE A 563 29.75 12.86 -0.08
CA PHE A 563 28.76 13.76 -0.66
C PHE A 563 29.07 13.99 -2.15
N THR A 564 28.14 13.71 -3.07
CA THR A 564 28.48 13.60 -4.51
C THR A 564 27.77 14.56 -5.46
N PHE A 565 26.94 15.47 -4.98
CA PHE A 565 26.25 16.46 -5.84
C PHE A 565 26.35 17.87 -5.25
N TRP A 566 26.00 18.89 -6.06
CA TRP A 566 26.30 20.33 -5.83
C TRP A 566 27.77 20.70 -5.88
N ASP A 567 28.16 21.36 -6.97
CA ASP A 567 29.52 21.85 -7.17
C ASP A 567 29.82 23.07 -6.29
N SER A 568 30.39 22.84 -5.10
CA SER A 568 30.78 23.90 -4.18
C SER A 568 31.89 23.46 -3.21
N ASP A 569 33.06 24.09 -3.33
CA ASP A 569 34.19 23.88 -2.43
C ASP A 569 33.91 24.30 -0.97
N LYS A 570 32.79 24.98 -0.71
CA LYS A 570 32.44 25.48 0.64
C LYS A 570 32.13 24.38 1.64
N TYR A 571 31.76 23.20 1.14
CA TYR A 571 31.47 22.03 1.96
C TYR A 571 32.72 21.19 2.23
N CYS A 572 33.72 21.26 1.34
CA CYS A 572 34.90 20.40 1.36
C CYS A 572 35.76 20.63 2.60
N ALA A 573 36.17 19.52 3.23
CA ALA A 573 37.33 19.54 4.10
C ALA A 573 38.57 19.93 3.29
N THR A 574 39.42 20.80 3.83
CA THR A 574 40.72 21.15 3.23
C THR A 574 41.85 20.57 4.06
N LYS A 575 43.10 20.82 3.68
CA LYS A 575 44.26 20.41 4.49
C LYS A 575 44.25 20.99 5.91
N SER A 576 43.59 22.13 6.13
CA SER A 576 43.65 22.88 7.39
C SER A 576 42.29 23.32 7.93
N LYS A 577 41.18 22.93 7.28
CA LYS A 577 39.83 23.35 7.66
C LYS A 577 38.88 22.16 7.71
N ALA A 578 38.07 22.10 8.77
CA ALA A 578 37.04 21.10 8.93
C ALA A 578 35.97 21.20 7.84
N GLY A 579 35.51 20.05 7.37
CA GLY A 579 34.48 19.92 6.34
C GLY A 579 34.13 18.46 6.05
N VAL A 580 33.42 18.23 4.94
CA VAL A 580 32.98 16.90 4.51
C VAL A 580 33.83 16.34 3.37
N PHE A 581 33.82 15.03 3.20
CA PHE A 581 34.34 14.36 2.02
C PHE A 581 33.37 14.58 0.85
N HIS A 582 33.74 15.49 -0.05
CA HIS A 582 32.90 15.89 -1.17
C HIS A 582 33.69 15.88 -2.49
N ILE A 583 33.14 15.18 -3.48
CA ILE A 583 33.64 15.17 -4.87
C ILE A 583 32.42 15.02 -5.79
N THR A 584 32.32 15.83 -6.85
CA THR A 584 31.21 15.77 -7.83
C THR A 584 31.57 15.00 -9.11
N ASP A 585 32.85 14.97 -9.48
CA ASP A 585 33.34 14.27 -10.67
C ASP A 585 33.35 12.75 -10.44
N LYS A 586 32.47 12.03 -11.14
CA LYS A 586 32.30 10.57 -10.99
C LYS A 586 33.59 9.78 -11.22
N VAL A 587 34.45 10.20 -12.16
CA VAL A 587 35.72 9.49 -12.44
C VAL A 587 36.68 9.66 -11.27
N LYS A 588 36.78 10.88 -10.71
CA LYS A 588 37.56 11.13 -9.49
C LYS A 588 37.02 10.34 -8.30
N ILE A 589 35.69 10.27 -8.14
CA ILE A 589 35.08 9.47 -7.07
C ILE A 589 35.49 8.00 -7.18
N ILE A 590 35.34 7.36 -8.35
CA ILE A 590 35.74 5.96 -8.56
C ILE A 590 37.22 5.75 -8.23
N ASN A 591 38.10 6.67 -8.65
CA ASN A 591 39.53 6.57 -8.35
C ASN A 591 39.82 6.65 -6.85
N GLU A 592 39.19 7.57 -6.12
CA GLU A 592 39.38 7.70 -4.67
C GLU A 592 38.75 6.51 -3.92
N LEU A 593 37.53 6.09 -4.28
CA LEU A 593 36.88 4.93 -3.68
C LEU A 593 37.67 3.64 -3.93
N THR A 594 38.38 3.52 -5.05
CA THR A 594 39.28 2.38 -5.32
C THR A 594 40.48 2.37 -4.38
N LYS A 595 41.07 3.54 -4.08
CA LYS A 595 42.17 3.64 -3.11
C LYS A 595 41.69 3.32 -1.70
N LEU A 596 40.55 3.89 -1.30
CA LEU A 596 39.94 3.65 0.01
C LEU A 596 39.54 2.18 0.19
N TYR A 597 39.02 1.52 -0.85
CA TYR A 597 38.75 0.09 -0.82
C TYR A 597 40.03 -0.72 -0.56
N LYS A 598 41.13 -0.41 -1.26
CA LYS A 598 42.42 -1.10 -1.06
C LYS A 598 42.93 -0.93 0.37
N GLU A 599 42.79 0.26 0.96
CA GLU A 599 43.14 0.49 2.37
C GLU A 599 42.23 -0.31 3.29
N ALA A 600 40.93 -0.12 3.17
CA ALA A 600 39.91 -0.73 4.02
C ALA A 600 39.96 -2.26 3.97
N ASN A 601 40.21 -2.87 2.81
CA ASN A 601 40.27 -4.33 2.66
C ASN A 601 41.43 -5.00 3.43
N ASN A 602 42.41 -4.22 3.93
CA ASN A 602 43.44 -4.76 4.83
C ASN A 602 42.93 -5.00 6.25
N TYR A 603 41.84 -4.35 6.64
CA TYR A 603 41.32 -4.32 8.02
C TYR A 603 39.85 -4.77 8.12
N ALA A 604 39.10 -4.47 7.06
CA ALA A 604 37.71 -4.76 6.72
C ALA A 604 37.39 -6.22 6.37
N ASP A 605 36.50 -6.89 7.09
CA ASP A 605 35.81 -8.08 6.54
C ASP A 605 34.74 -7.64 5.54
N LEU A 606 33.94 -6.61 5.86
CA LEU A 606 32.95 -6.02 4.95
C LEU A 606 33.13 -4.51 4.83
N ILE A 607 32.95 -3.97 3.62
CA ILE A 607 33.12 -2.54 3.32
C ILE A 607 31.82 -1.98 2.78
N ILE A 608 31.25 -1.02 3.50
CA ILE A 608 29.97 -0.37 3.18
C ILE A 608 30.23 1.07 2.75
N LEU A 609 29.65 1.46 1.61
CA LEU A 609 29.58 2.85 1.20
C LEU A 609 28.22 3.43 1.55
N SER A 610 28.22 4.59 2.20
CA SER A 610 27.02 5.37 2.50
C SER A 610 27.06 6.74 1.82
N PRO A 611 26.67 6.82 0.54
CA PRO A 611 26.72 8.06 -0.22
C PRO A 611 25.52 8.96 0.08
N HIS A 612 25.77 10.27 0.20
CA HIS A 612 24.76 11.32 0.04
C HIS A 612 24.83 11.77 -1.43
N TRP A 613 24.02 11.10 -2.24
CA TRP A 613 24.01 11.19 -3.69
C TRP A 613 22.60 11.47 -4.17
N THR A 614 22.38 11.79 -5.45
CA THR A 614 21.04 12.16 -5.93
C THR A 614 20.52 13.51 -5.40
N LYS A 615 19.92 14.29 -6.30
CA LYS A 615 19.30 15.57 -5.95
C LYS A 615 18.02 15.35 -5.13
N ASN A 616 17.76 16.23 -4.16
CA ASN A 616 16.53 16.21 -3.35
C ASN A 616 15.27 16.12 -4.22
N TRP A 617 14.29 15.36 -3.76
CA TRP A 617 12.98 15.13 -4.39
C TRP A 617 13.01 14.33 -5.70
N THR A 618 14.11 13.62 -5.97
CA THR A 618 14.18 12.68 -7.09
C THR A 618 13.45 11.39 -6.71
N SER A 619 12.48 10.97 -7.51
CA SER A 619 11.61 9.82 -7.20
C SER A 619 12.15 8.45 -7.63
N TYR A 620 13.20 8.42 -8.45
CA TYR A 620 13.84 7.19 -8.92
C TYR A 620 15.32 7.45 -9.30
N PRO A 621 16.23 6.48 -9.08
CA PRO A 621 17.62 6.65 -9.48
C PRO A 621 17.74 6.65 -11.00
N SER A 622 18.60 7.51 -11.55
CA SER A 622 18.85 7.57 -13.00
C SER A 622 19.61 6.32 -13.48
N TYR A 623 19.62 6.07 -14.80
CA TYR A 623 20.41 4.97 -15.36
C TYR A 623 21.91 5.13 -15.03
N GLU A 624 22.44 6.35 -15.12
CA GLU A 624 23.83 6.68 -14.81
C GLU A 624 24.15 6.56 -13.32
N GLU A 625 23.16 6.76 -12.44
CA GLU A 625 23.32 6.53 -11.01
C GLU A 625 23.31 5.03 -10.68
N LYS A 626 22.44 4.26 -11.35
CA LYS A 626 22.46 2.80 -11.24
C LYS A 626 23.78 2.19 -11.71
N GLN A 627 24.27 2.63 -12.87
CA GLN A 627 25.57 2.17 -13.38
C GLN A 627 26.70 2.56 -12.43
N PHE A 628 26.69 3.79 -11.90
CA PHE A 628 27.70 4.25 -10.95
C PHE A 628 27.71 3.41 -9.65
N ALA A 629 26.54 3.03 -9.14
CA ALA A 629 26.44 2.13 -7.99
C ALA A 629 27.02 0.74 -8.29
N ARG A 630 26.76 0.19 -9.48
CA ARG A 630 27.30 -1.09 -9.93
C ARG A 630 28.83 -1.04 -10.08
N ASP A 631 29.36 0.06 -10.64
CA ASP A 631 30.80 0.27 -10.77
C ASP A 631 31.50 0.27 -9.40
N ILE A 632 30.86 0.83 -8.36
CA ILE A 632 31.36 0.80 -6.97
C ILE A 632 31.35 -0.62 -6.40
N ILE A 633 30.27 -1.38 -6.61
CA ILE A 633 30.24 -2.80 -6.20
C ILE A 633 31.32 -3.60 -6.95
N ASP A 634 31.60 -3.27 -8.21
CA ASP A 634 32.65 -3.92 -9.02
C ASP A 634 34.07 -3.62 -8.52
N ILE A 635 34.31 -2.51 -7.81
CA ILE A 635 35.57 -2.27 -7.07
C ILE A 635 35.76 -3.30 -5.95
N GLY A 636 34.65 -3.73 -5.32
CA GLY A 636 34.65 -4.75 -4.26
C GLY A 636 33.85 -4.40 -3.01
N TYR A 637 33.21 -3.22 -2.93
CA TYR A 637 32.32 -2.83 -1.83
C TYR A 637 31.21 -3.89 -1.64
N ASP A 638 30.82 -4.17 -0.40
CA ASP A 638 29.90 -5.25 -0.04
C ASP A 638 28.44 -4.80 0.06
N ALA A 639 28.20 -3.51 0.29
CA ALA A 639 26.88 -2.90 0.25
C ALA A 639 26.97 -1.41 -0.06
N ILE A 640 25.90 -0.86 -0.63
CA ILE A 640 25.69 0.58 -0.75
C ILE A 640 24.39 0.96 -0.05
N ILE A 641 24.46 1.97 0.80
CA ILE A 641 23.35 2.48 1.61
C ILE A 641 23.21 3.98 1.36
N GLY A 642 22.42 4.36 0.36
CA GLY A 642 22.29 5.73 -0.15
C GLY A 642 21.18 6.57 0.52
N HIS A 643 21.30 7.89 0.34
CA HIS A 643 20.52 8.95 1.01
C HIS A 643 20.45 10.21 0.13
N SER A 644 19.68 11.25 0.56
CA SER A 644 19.59 12.65 0.05
C SER A 644 18.32 13.03 -0.71
N SER A 645 17.74 12.12 -1.49
CA SER A 645 16.53 12.43 -2.25
C SER A 645 15.34 12.71 -1.33
N HIS A 646 15.44 12.30 -0.06
CA HIS A 646 14.40 12.30 0.98
C HIS A 646 13.20 11.38 0.66
N LEU A 647 13.20 10.74 -0.50
CA LEU A 647 12.14 9.86 -0.98
C LEU A 647 12.69 8.44 -1.03
N LEU A 648 11.96 7.49 -0.43
CA LEU A 648 12.34 6.08 -0.50
C LEU A 648 12.46 5.62 -1.95
N HIS A 649 13.60 5.03 -2.30
CA HIS A 649 13.82 4.35 -3.57
C HIS A 649 13.71 2.84 -3.40
N GLY A 650 13.65 2.11 -4.50
CA GLY A 650 13.75 0.66 -4.47
C GLY A 650 15.17 0.17 -4.18
N ILE A 651 15.31 -1.14 -4.00
CA ILE A 651 16.59 -1.82 -3.78
C ILE A 651 17.02 -2.58 -5.04
N GLU A 652 18.33 -2.74 -5.24
CA GLU A 652 18.91 -3.63 -6.24
C GLU A 652 19.81 -4.68 -5.56
N LEU A 653 19.84 -5.90 -6.10
CA LEU A 653 20.86 -6.90 -5.79
C LEU A 653 21.77 -7.06 -7.01
N TYR A 654 22.94 -6.44 -6.98
CA TYR A 654 23.93 -6.58 -8.04
C TYR A 654 25.07 -7.46 -7.56
N LYS A 655 25.35 -8.56 -8.28
CA LYS A 655 26.30 -9.61 -7.85
C LYS A 655 26.05 -10.10 -6.40
N ASN A 656 24.77 -10.26 -6.04
CA ASN A 656 24.30 -10.63 -4.70
C ASN A 656 24.73 -9.67 -3.58
N LYS A 657 24.99 -8.40 -3.91
CA LYS A 657 25.28 -7.34 -2.94
C LYS A 657 24.16 -6.30 -2.95
N PRO A 658 23.65 -5.87 -1.79
CA PRO A 658 22.55 -4.93 -1.71
C PRO A 658 22.99 -3.51 -2.06
N ILE A 659 22.22 -2.86 -2.94
CA ILE A 659 22.31 -1.44 -3.27
C ILE A 659 20.96 -0.82 -2.90
N ILE A 660 20.94 -0.07 -1.80
CA ILE A 660 19.81 0.76 -1.40
C ILE A 660 20.11 2.17 -1.91
N TYR A 661 19.33 2.67 -2.86
CA TYR A 661 19.60 3.99 -3.47
C TYR A 661 19.23 5.14 -2.55
N ASP A 662 18.11 5.04 -1.85
CA ASP A 662 17.66 6.03 -0.87
C ASP A 662 16.67 5.39 0.11
N MET A 663 16.85 5.62 1.41
CA MET A 663 15.99 5.08 2.48
C MET A 663 14.80 6.00 2.83
N GLY A 664 14.72 7.18 2.23
CA GLY A 664 13.77 8.24 2.55
C GLY A 664 14.15 9.02 3.81
N THR A 665 13.30 9.96 4.21
CA THR A 665 13.48 10.66 5.48
C THR A 665 13.18 9.74 6.67
N PHE A 666 14.05 9.75 7.68
CA PHE A 666 13.83 8.99 8.91
C PHE A 666 13.19 9.84 10.01
N LEU A 667 13.68 11.04 10.25
CA LEU A 667 13.16 11.94 11.27
C LEU A 667 13.26 13.40 10.83
N VAL A 668 12.16 14.15 10.93
CA VAL A 668 12.11 15.56 10.53
C VAL A 668 11.05 16.34 11.32
N ASP A 669 11.29 17.64 11.49
CA ASP A 669 10.44 18.54 12.27
C ASP A 669 9.05 18.79 11.64
N ASN A 670 8.96 18.73 10.31
CA ASN A 670 7.73 19.03 9.59
C ASN A 670 7.62 18.28 8.26
N ILE A 671 6.51 17.56 8.08
CA ILE A 671 6.15 16.88 6.83
C ILE A 671 4.99 17.56 6.07
N SER A 672 4.47 18.67 6.60
CA SER A 672 3.33 19.38 6.03
C SER A 672 3.65 19.90 4.62
N GLY A 673 2.79 19.59 3.64
CA GLY A 673 2.99 19.97 2.24
C GLY A 673 3.77 18.96 1.40
N HIS A 674 4.32 17.90 2.01
CA HIS A 674 5.12 16.88 1.34
C HIS A 674 4.62 15.48 1.72
N LYS A 675 3.50 15.04 1.11
CA LYS A 675 2.89 13.75 1.44
C LYS A 675 3.82 12.57 1.13
N GLU A 676 4.71 12.77 0.17
CA GLU A 676 5.67 11.80 -0.34
C GLU A 676 6.69 11.38 0.73
N LEU A 677 7.00 12.27 1.69
CA LEU A 677 7.87 11.96 2.83
C LEU A 677 7.33 10.86 3.74
N ASN A 678 6.02 10.57 3.69
CA ASN A 678 5.50 9.42 4.41
C ASN A 678 5.95 8.10 3.80
N ASN A 679 6.45 8.08 2.56
CA ASN A 679 7.03 6.88 1.96
C ASN A 679 8.50 6.78 2.40
N SER A 680 8.72 6.26 3.60
CA SER A 680 10.04 5.97 4.17
C SER A 680 10.11 4.55 4.71
N ALA A 681 11.31 4.02 4.90
CA ALA A 681 11.52 2.73 5.52
C ALA A 681 12.84 2.69 6.30
N CYS A 682 12.93 1.79 7.27
CA CYS A 682 14.22 1.34 7.79
C CYS A 682 14.52 -0.08 7.34
N PHE A 683 15.80 -0.40 7.33
CA PHE A 683 16.35 -1.62 6.78
C PHE A 683 17.15 -2.35 7.85
N VAL A 684 16.96 -3.66 7.97
CA VAL A 684 17.80 -4.52 8.80
C VAL A 684 18.49 -5.52 7.89
N LEU A 685 19.80 -5.36 7.74
CA LEU A 685 20.64 -6.21 6.93
C LEU A 685 21.31 -7.25 7.83
N GLU A 686 21.09 -8.52 7.52
CA GLU A 686 21.69 -9.66 8.19
C GLU A 686 22.97 -10.06 7.44
N PHE A 687 24.05 -10.24 8.18
CA PHE A 687 25.38 -10.50 7.63
C PHE A 687 26.19 -11.46 8.49
N ASP A 688 27.23 -12.00 7.90
CA ASP A 688 28.30 -12.74 8.55
C ASP A 688 29.65 -12.33 7.93
N LYS A 689 30.74 -13.02 8.30
CA LYS A 689 32.09 -12.71 7.81
C LYS A 689 32.25 -12.84 6.28
N SER A 690 31.40 -13.61 5.61
CA SER A 690 31.39 -13.76 4.15
C SER A 690 30.59 -12.66 3.45
N GLY A 691 29.58 -12.10 4.13
CA GLY A 691 28.88 -10.87 3.73
C GLY A 691 27.39 -10.87 4.05
N PHE A 692 26.65 -10.00 3.36
CA PHE A 692 25.21 -9.84 3.54
C PHE A 692 24.45 -11.00 2.88
N ASN A 693 23.39 -11.47 3.54
CA ASN A 693 22.57 -12.58 3.05
C ASN A 693 21.06 -12.32 3.14
N LYS A 694 20.64 -11.28 3.86
CA LYS A 694 19.22 -10.95 4.00
C LYS A 694 19.02 -9.47 4.30
N VAL A 695 17.93 -8.91 3.77
CA VAL A 695 17.48 -7.54 4.01
C VAL A 695 16.02 -7.59 4.44
N GLU A 696 15.73 -7.09 5.63
CA GLU A 696 14.37 -6.83 6.11
C GLU A 696 14.04 -5.35 5.92
N ILE A 697 12.88 -5.03 5.36
CA ILE A 697 12.42 -3.68 5.09
C ILE A 697 11.15 -3.42 5.89
N TYR A 698 11.21 -2.43 6.79
CA TYR A 698 10.11 -2.00 7.64
C TYR A 698 9.59 -0.65 7.16
N PRO A 699 8.39 -0.58 6.57
CA PRO A 699 7.79 0.70 6.23
C PRO A 699 7.55 1.56 7.47
N LEU A 700 7.85 2.85 7.35
CA LEU A 700 7.70 3.84 8.42
C LEU A 700 6.61 4.85 8.08
N LYS A 701 5.98 5.38 9.12
CA LYS A 701 5.06 6.51 9.01
C LYS A 701 5.65 7.70 9.75
N LEU A 702 5.79 8.80 9.02
CA LEU A 702 6.24 10.05 9.59
C LEU A 702 5.04 10.88 10.06
N LYS A 703 5.26 11.65 11.11
CA LYS A 703 4.45 12.80 11.50
C LYS A 703 5.41 13.94 11.85
N ASN A 704 4.90 15.15 12.02
CA ASN A 704 5.73 16.28 12.45
C ASN A 704 6.45 15.91 13.77
N GLY A 705 7.77 15.76 13.71
CA GLY A 705 8.61 15.42 14.85
C GLY A 705 8.54 13.99 15.38
N GLN A 706 7.87 13.07 14.69
CA GLN A 706 7.69 11.69 15.15
C GLN A 706 7.84 10.70 14.00
N VAL A 707 8.45 9.56 14.29
CA VAL A 707 8.50 8.39 13.42
C VAL A 707 7.92 7.18 14.17
N ASP A 708 7.15 6.34 13.48
CA ASP A 708 6.58 5.12 14.07
C ASP A 708 6.37 4.04 13.00
N PHE A 709 6.23 2.78 13.44
CA PHE A 709 5.83 1.67 12.58
C PHE A 709 4.36 1.79 12.16
N ILE A 710 4.02 1.21 11.00
CA ILE A 710 2.65 1.21 10.49
C ILE A 710 1.84 0.09 11.15
N LYS A 711 1.10 0.44 12.21
CA LYS A 711 0.29 -0.49 13.01
C LYS A 711 -0.95 -1.03 12.28
N ASN A 712 -1.53 -0.27 11.34
CA ASN A 712 -2.70 -0.71 10.60
C ASN A 712 -2.30 -1.67 9.45
N VAL A 713 -2.80 -2.90 9.47
CA VAL A 713 -2.44 -3.95 8.48
C VAL A 713 -2.75 -3.55 7.04
N LYS A 714 -3.91 -2.92 6.78
CA LYS A 714 -4.29 -2.50 5.41
C LYS A 714 -3.37 -1.38 4.91
N GLU A 715 -3.08 -0.41 5.78
CA GLU A 715 -2.13 0.67 5.48
C GLU A 715 -0.74 0.09 5.23
N ASN A 716 -0.22 -0.77 6.11
CA ASN A 716 1.10 -1.37 5.97
C ASN A 716 1.23 -2.15 4.64
N ASN A 717 0.22 -2.96 4.28
CA ASN A 717 0.21 -3.65 2.99
C ASN A 717 0.31 -2.70 1.80
N LEU A 718 -0.35 -1.52 1.85
CA LEU A 718 -0.22 -0.51 0.79
C LEU A 718 1.21 0.05 0.70
N TYR A 719 1.87 0.30 1.83
CA TYR A 719 3.25 0.78 1.85
C TYR A 719 4.25 -0.28 1.36
N LYS A 720 4.08 -1.54 1.76
CA LYS A 720 4.85 -2.66 1.21
C LYS A 720 4.68 -2.77 -0.31
N GLU A 721 3.46 -2.65 -0.82
CA GLU A 721 3.21 -2.68 -2.27
C GLU A 721 3.86 -1.50 -3.01
N LYS A 722 3.85 -0.30 -2.42
CA LYS A 722 4.59 0.85 -2.98
C LYS A 722 6.08 0.54 -3.08
N PHE A 723 6.69 -0.01 -2.02
CA PHE A 723 8.12 -0.36 -2.03
C PHE A 723 8.45 -1.43 -3.08
N ILE A 724 7.61 -2.47 -3.21
CA ILE A 724 7.74 -3.49 -4.26
C ILE A 724 7.70 -2.83 -5.65
N ASN A 725 6.80 -1.86 -5.88
CA ASN A 725 6.70 -1.18 -7.17
C ASN A 725 7.90 -0.27 -7.45
N LEU A 726 8.45 0.42 -6.44
CA LEU A 726 9.69 1.18 -6.58
C LEU A 726 10.86 0.27 -6.94
N THR A 727 10.95 -0.90 -6.29
CA THR A 727 11.98 -1.90 -6.59
C THR A 727 11.88 -2.43 -8.01
N LYS A 728 10.68 -2.72 -8.51
CA LYS A 728 10.47 -3.17 -9.91
C LYS A 728 10.92 -2.18 -10.97
N GLN A 729 11.02 -0.89 -10.66
CA GLN A 729 11.55 0.12 -11.59
C GLN A 729 13.08 0.05 -11.69
N ILE A 730 13.73 -0.63 -10.75
CA ILE A 730 15.18 -0.75 -10.65
C ILE A 730 15.62 -2.15 -11.07
N SER A 731 14.99 -3.18 -10.52
CA SER A 731 15.28 -4.60 -10.76
C SER A 731 13.99 -5.44 -10.78
N GLU A 732 13.83 -6.27 -11.80
CA GLU A 732 12.69 -7.20 -11.91
C GLU A 732 12.91 -8.53 -11.17
N ASP A 733 14.16 -8.84 -10.81
CA ASP A 733 14.58 -10.16 -10.32
C ASP A 733 14.52 -10.29 -8.78
N ILE A 734 14.06 -9.25 -8.07
CA ILE A 734 13.97 -9.27 -6.62
C ILE A 734 12.65 -9.89 -6.17
N PHE A 735 12.76 -10.94 -5.37
CA PHE A 735 11.64 -11.60 -4.73
C PHE A 735 11.46 -11.10 -3.30
N PHE A 736 10.25 -10.66 -3.00
CA PHE A 736 9.86 -10.21 -1.68
C PHE A 736 9.06 -11.28 -0.96
N ALA A 737 9.58 -11.69 0.19
CA ALA A 737 8.86 -12.39 1.22
C ALA A 737 8.05 -11.38 2.04
N ASP A 738 6.71 -11.43 1.94
CA ASP A 738 5.81 -10.61 2.76
C ASP A 738 5.56 -11.32 4.11
N ILE A 739 6.14 -10.78 5.19
CA ILE A 739 6.17 -11.38 6.52
C ILE A 739 5.63 -10.36 7.53
N ASP A 740 4.35 -10.52 7.88
CA ASP A 740 3.67 -9.71 8.89
C ASP A 740 3.73 -8.20 8.56
N ASP A 741 4.57 -7.45 9.27
CA ASP A 741 4.73 -6.01 9.18
C ASP A 741 5.89 -5.56 8.29
N LYS A 742 6.66 -6.49 7.71
CA LYS A 742 7.87 -6.22 6.92
C LYS A 742 7.92 -6.98 5.60
N LEU A 743 8.80 -6.52 4.71
CA LEU A 743 9.27 -7.27 3.55
C LEU A 743 10.64 -7.86 3.83
N VAL A 744 10.90 -9.04 3.29
CA VAL A 744 12.18 -9.72 3.43
C VAL A 744 12.71 -10.09 2.06
N ILE A 745 14.00 -9.85 1.83
CA ILE A 745 14.75 -10.32 0.67
C ILE A 745 15.86 -11.21 1.20
N GLU A 746 15.97 -12.42 0.66
CA GLU A 746 17.05 -13.36 0.95
C GLU A 746 17.87 -13.56 -0.31
N PHE A 747 19.19 -13.54 -0.15
CA PHE A 747 20.13 -13.74 -1.25
C PHE A 747 21.40 -14.38 -0.72
N TYR A 748 22.13 -15.03 -1.61
CA TYR A 748 23.31 -15.80 -1.21
C TYR A 748 24.59 -15.16 -1.71
N ASN A 749 25.49 -14.85 -0.78
CA ASN A 749 26.83 -14.36 -1.10
C ASN A 749 27.81 -15.54 -1.20
N ASN A 750 28.07 -15.97 -2.43
CA ASN A 750 28.86 -17.15 -2.75
C ASN A 750 30.35 -16.85 -2.99
N SER A 751 30.77 -15.60 -2.80
CA SER A 751 31.89 -15.02 -3.56
C SER A 751 33.08 -14.54 -2.74
N LYS A 752 32.97 -14.40 -1.41
CA LYS A 752 34.04 -13.78 -0.62
C LYS A 752 34.82 -14.82 0.20
N PRO A 753 36.09 -15.11 -0.13
CA PRO A 753 36.94 -15.92 0.73
C PRO A 753 37.19 -15.20 2.06
N ILE A 754 37.18 -15.94 3.16
CA ILE A 754 37.49 -15.41 4.49
C ILE A 754 39.01 -15.34 4.61
N GLU A 755 39.52 -14.13 4.87
CA GLU A 755 40.94 -13.85 5.03
C GLU A 755 41.22 -13.29 6.43
N ASP A 756 42.45 -13.48 6.92
CA ASP A 756 42.90 -12.83 8.15
C ASP A 756 43.19 -11.35 7.89
N LYS A 757 42.43 -10.48 8.57
CA LYS A 757 42.57 -9.04 8.47
C LYS A 757 43.44 -8.48 9.60
N LYS A 758 44.14 -7.37 9.30
CA LYS A 758 44.92 -6.64 10.31
C LYS A 758 43.97 -5.88 11.25
N THR A 759 44.43 -5.57 12.46
CA THR A 759 43.67 -4.70 13.37
C THR A 759 43.86 -3.23 12.97
N PRO A 760 42.79 -2.46 12.75
CA PRO A 760 42.90 -1.04 12.45
C PRO A 760 43.34 -0.24 13.69
N LYS A 761 43.95 0.93 13.48
CA LYS A 761 44.47 1.79 14.57
C LYS A 761 43.38 2.28 15.53
N LYS A 762 42.19 2.57 14.99
CA LYS A 762 40.99 2.96 15.74
C LYS A 762 39.87 2.04 15.29
N VAL A 763 39.16 1.46 16.26
CA VAL A 763 38.01 0.59 16.03
C VAL A 763 36.97 0.88 17.11
N TYR A 764 35.73 1.04 16.70
CA TYR A 764 34.59 1.18 17.60
C TYR A 764 34.05 -0.23 17.87
N ASN A 765 33.70 -0.51 19.13
CA ASN A 765 33.11 -1.80 19.48
C ASN A 765 31.59 -1.66 19.53
N SER A 766 30.88 -2.57 18.88
CA SER A 766 29.41 -2.59 18.85
C SER A 766 28.75 -2.90 20.23
N THR A 767 29.55 -3.06 21.29
CA THR A 767 29.03 -3.36 22.63
C THR A 767 28.00 -2.31 23.08
N LYS A 768 26.80 -2.77 23.45
CA LYS A 768 25.71 -1.96 24.02
C LYS A 768 26.08 -1.48 25.42
N LYS A 769 26.90 -0.43 25.48
CA LYS A 769 27.16 0.31 26.73
C LYS A 769 26.12 1.41 26.85
N ILE A 770 25.62 1.62 28.07
CA ILE A 770 24.80 2.79 28.36
C ILE A 770 25.69 4.01 28.20
N LYS A 771 25.37 4.83 27.19
CA LYS A 771 26.05 6.08 26.87
C LYS A 771 25.17 7.23 27.36
N SER A 772 25.79 8.31 27.81
CA SER A 772 25.09 9.52 28.24
C SER A 772 25.90 10.74 27.84
N ILE A 773 25.24 11.76 27.34
CA ILE A 773 25.89 13.04 27.06
C ILE A 773 26.09 13.83 28.36
N ASN A 774 27.33 14.27 28.62
CA ASN A 774 27.62 15.17 29.74
C ASN A 774 27.44 16.62 29.29
N LEU A 775 26.28 17.19 29.56
CA LEU A 775 25.94 18.56 29.18
C LEU A 775 26.73 19.63 29.97
N GLU A 776 27.25 19.31 31.15
CA GLU A 776 28.01 20.28 31.97
C GLU A 776 29.35 20.66 31.33
N ASN A 777 29.97 19.73 30.60
CA ASN A 777 31.21 19.96 29.88
C ASN A 777 31.00 20.66 28.54
N ILE A 778 29.75 20.87 28.13
CA ILE A 778 29.40 21.49 26.85
C ILE A 778 29.09 22.96 27.10
N GLN A 779 29.79 23.84 26.38
CA GLN A 779 29.56 25.27 26.45
C GLN A 779 28.08 25.62 26.20
N LYS A 780 27.57 26.62 26.92
CA LYS A 780 26.25 27.23 26.66
C LYS A 780 26.13 27.61 25.16
N PRO A 781 24.91 27.56 24.59
CA PRO A 781 24.68 28.01 23.22
C PRO A 781 25.27 29.40 22.99
N ASN A 782 26.03 29.58 21.91
CA ASN A 782 26.71 30.83 21.56
C ASN A 782 25.75 31.98 21.15
N ILE A 783 24.45 31.75 21.28
CA ILE A 783 23.39 32.73 21.13
C ILE A 783 23.01 33.38 22.47
N LEU A 784 23.49 32.85 23.59
CA LEU A 784 23.41 33.50 24.89
C LEU A 784 24.62 34.41 25.04
N LEU A 785 24.38 35.70 25.04
CA LEU A 785 25.43 36.71 25.04
C LEU A 785 25.73 37.15 26.48
N GLU A 786 27.01 37.33 26.79
CA GLU A 786 27.44 37.89 28.07
C GLU A 786 27.31 39.42 28.11
N THR A 787 27.40 40.06 26.94
CA THR A 787 27.38 41.53 26.79
C THR A 787 26.51 41.96 25.62
N MET A 788 26.06 43.20 25.66
CA MET A 788 25.23 43.81 24.62
C MET A 788 26.05 44.00 23.32
N PRO A 789 25.59 43.54 22.15
CA PRO A 789 26.27 43.80 20.89
C PRO A 789 26.35 45.29 20.54
N GLU A 790 27.43 45.72 19.90
CA GLU A 790 27.65 47.12 19.51
C GLU A 790 26.53 47.67 18.60
N TRP A 791 26.01 46.82 17.70
CA TRP A 791 24.98 47.21 16.72
C TRP A 791 23.62 47.58 17.34
N VAL A 792 23.38 47.22 18.61
CA VAL A 792 22.13 47.50 19.33
C VAL A 792 21.86 49.00 19.43
N SER A 793 22.91 49.81 19.62
CA SER A 793 22.82 51.27 19.75
C SER A 793 22.05 51.94 18.61
N ASN A 794 22.23 51.46 17.37
CA ASN A 794 21.64 52.03 16.16
C ASN A 794 20.35 51.32 15.70
N ASN A 795 19.91 50.24 16.37
CA ASN A 795 18.78 49.40 15.92
C ASN A 795 17.80 49.11 17.07
N LYS A 796 17.74 50.01 18.04
CA LYS A 796 17.03 49.83 19.30
C LYS A 796 15.51 49.93 19.11
N ILE A 797 14.77 49.02 19.74
CA ILE A 797 13.30 48.91 19.68
C ILE A 797 12.66 49.01 21.08
N ASP A 798 13.22 48.31 22.08
CA ASP A 798 12.80 48.36 23.48
C ASP A 798 11.29 48.10 23.76
N ILE A 799 10.69 47.11 23.08
CA ILE A 799 9.27 46.76 23.27
C ILE A 799 9.10 45.50 24.13
N ILE A 800 8.14 45.53 25.06
CA ILE A 800 7.82 44.44 25.97
C ILE A 800 6.57 43.70 25.48
N PHE A 801 6.70 42.38 25.32
CA PHE A 801 5.59 41.50 24.98
C PHE A 801 5.06 40.78 26.22
N ASP A 802 3.75 40.92 26.50
CA ASP A 802 2.98 40.33 27.62
C ASP A 802 3.75 40.24 28.95
N THR A 803 4.55 41.26 29.27
CA THR A 803 5.45 41.30 30.45
C THR A 803 6.42 40.11 30.58
N SER A 804 6.56 39.33 29.50
CA SER A 804 7.28 38.05 29.48
C SER A 804 8.71 38.22 28.97
N PHE A 805 8.90 39.04 27.94
CA PHE A 805 10.23 39.40 27.43
C PHE A 805 10.22 40.74 26.73
N LYS A 806 11.42 41.27 26.47
CA LYS A 806 11.67 42.50 25.72
C LYS A 806 12.38 42.19 24.40
N LEU A 807 11.88 42.72 23.29
CA LEU A 807 12.63 42.87 22.04
C LEU A 807 13.50 44.13 22.18
N ILE A 808 14.79 43.95 22.43
CA ILE A 808 15.74 45.05 22.66
C ILE A 808 16.05 45.74 21.34
N ALA A 809 16.42 44.97 20.32
CA ALA A 809 16.85 45.46 19.02
C ALA A 809 16.63 44.41 17.95
N SER A 810 16.45 44.85 16.71
CA SER A 810 16.36 43.98 15.54
C SER A 810 17.06 44.65 14.37
N LYS A 811 17.83 43.87 13.60
CA LYS A 811 18.44 44.33 12.35
C LYS A 811 18.38 43.26 11.29
N THR A 812 18.38 43.68 10.04
CA THR A 812 18.59 42.78 8.90
C THR A 812 20.08 42.72 8.59
N THR A 813 20.68 41.52 8.58
CA THR A 813 22.16 41.39 8.54
C THR A 813 22.73 40.89 7.25
N GLU A 814 22.15 39.82 6.70
CA GLU A 814 22.68 39.17 5.51
C GLU A 814 21.58 38.81 4.53
N ILE A 815 21.88 38.99 3.25
CA ILE A 815 21.10 38.45 2.13
C ILE A 815 21.82 37.17 1.70
N PHE A 816 21.19 36.01 1.90
CA PHE A 816 21.80 34.71 1.55
C PHE A 816 22.14 34.63 0.06
N ARG A 817 21.23 35.14 -0.79
CA ARG A 817 21.41 35.34 -2.23
C ARG A 817 20.29 36.26 -2.76
N GLN A 818 20.62 37.15 -3.68
CA GLN A 818 19.63 38.03 -4.33
C GLN A 818 18.46 37.21 -4.90
N GLY A 819 17.24 37.54 -4.48
CA GLY A 819 15.99 36.93 -4.94
C GLY A 819 15.34 35.90 -4.01
N THR A 820 15.93 35.55 -2.86
CA THR A 820 15.66 34.21 -2.32
C THR A 820 15.37 34.08 -0.82
N GLY A 821 16.07 34.81 0.04
CA GLY A 821 15.88 34.79 1.49
C GLY A 821 16.88 35.70 2.19
N PHE A 822 16.61 36.07 3.44
CA PHE A 822 17.41 37.00 4.22
C PHE A 822 17.37 36.66 5.71
N LEU A 823 18.34 37.19 6.44
CA LEU A 823 18.52 36.96 7.87
C LEU A 823 18.13 38.20 8.67
N ILE A 824 17.34 37.98 9.73
CA ILE A 824 17.07 39.00 10.75
C ILE A 824 17.72 38.53 12.06
N GLU A 825 18.51 39.41 12.67
CA GLU A 825 19.04 39.23 14.02
C GLU A 825 18.14 39.96 15.00
N ASN A 826 17.52 39.22 15.91
CA ASN A 826 16.68 39.75 16.98
C ASN A 826 17.38 39.55 18.32
N LEU A 827 17.54 40.63 19.09
CA LEU A 827 18.05 40.55 20.45
C LEU A 827 16.88 40.60 21.44
N LEU A 828 16.71 39.51 22.18
CA LEU A 828 15.62 39.31 23.12
C LEU A 828 16.17 39.28 24.56
N MET A 829 15.39 39.78 25.50
CA MET A 829 15.69 39.70 26.93
C MET A 829 14.46 39.24 27.71
N PRO A 830 14.44 38.02 28.25
CA PRO A 830 13.31 37.50 28.98
C PRO A 830 13.27 37.98 30.43
N TYR A 831 12.06 38.06 30.98
CA TYR A 831 11.81 38.32 32.40
C TYR A 831 11.51 37.05 33.19
N HIS A 832 10.99 36.03 32.50
CA HIS A 832 10.74 34.68 33.03
C HIS A 832 10.69 33.67 31.87
N SER A 833 10.82 32.38 32.20
CA SER A 833 10.64 31.26 31.27
C SER A 833 9.20 31.18 30.75
N LEU A 834 9.01 30.79 29.50
CA LEU A 834 7.67 30.53 28.93
C LEU A 834 7.22 29.07 29.10
N SER A 835 5.95 28.80 28.81
CA SER A 835 5.40 27.44 28.77
C SER A 835 6.05 26.55 27.70
N THR A 836 5.83 25.24 27.80
CA THR A 836 6.18 24.24 26.75
C THR A 836 5.35 24.38 25.48
N ASP A 837 4.55 25.43 25.32
CA ASP A 837 3.79 25.67 24.10
C ASP A 837 4.70 25.89 22.88
N ARG A 838 4.13 25.67 21.69
CA ARG A 838 4.85 25.96 20.44
C ARG A 838 4.84 27.45 20.16
N TRP A 839 5.87 28.13 20.63
CA TRP A 839 6.14 29.54 20.35
C TRP A 839 7.06 29.70 19.13
N GLU A 840 6.68 30.58 18.20
CA GLU A 840 7.50 30.94 17.04
C GLU A 840 7.51 32.46 16.82
N ILE A 841 8.63 32.95 16.29
CA ILE A 841 8.74 34.32 15.78
C ILE A 841 7.99 34.39 14.46
N GLN A 842 7.18 35.42 14.31
CA GLN A 842 6.49 35.77 13.09
C GLN A 842 7.20 36.95 12.45
N ILE A 843 7.59 36.82 11.19
CA ILE A 843 8.03 37.94 10.37
C ILE A 843 6.98 38.20 9.31
N TYR A 844 6.37 39.39 9.36
CA TYR A 844 5.38 39.84 8.39
C TYR A 844 5.94 40.98 7.55
N GLY A 845 5.83 40.90 6.24
CA GLY A 845 6.24 41.94 5.30
C GLY A 845 5.04 42.52 4.57
N LYS A 846 4.88 43.85 4.57
CA LYS A 846 3.81 44.55 3.84
C LYS A 846 4.38 45.58 2.88
N HIS A 847 4.02 45.48 1.60
CA HIS A 847 4.44 46.46 0.59
C HIS A 847 3.90 47.85 0.94
N ILE A 848 4.69 48.90 0.71
CA ILE A 848 4.28 50.29 1.05
C ILE A 848 3.21 50.81 0.10
N ASP A 849 3.40 50.63 -1.21
CA ASP A 849 2.50 51.19 -2.25
C ASP A 849 1.45 50.21 -2.81
N ASN A 850 1.43 48.95 -2.37
CA ASN A 850 0.60 47.88 -2.93
C ASN A 850 0.00 47.01 -1.82
N LEU A 851 -1.00 46.20 -2.16
CA LEU A 851 -1.61 45.24 -1.23
C LEU A 851 -0.79 43.94 -1.05
N ASP A 852 0.38 43.82 -1.68
CA ASP A 852 1.21 42.62 -1.60
C ASP A 852 1.89 42.49 -0.21
N SER A 853 2.02 41.25 0.25
CA SER A 853 2.57 40.91 1.56
C SER A 853 3.10 39.47 1.62
N PHE A 854 3.93 39.20 2.62
CA PHE A 854 4.35 37.86 2.98
C PHE A 854 4.38 37.66 4.50
N GLU A 855 4.37 36.41 4.92
CA GLU A 855 4.45 36.01 6.32
C GLU A 855 5.32 34.76 6.41
N ASP A 856 6.20 34.71 7.41
CA ASP A 856 7.02 33.54 7.72
C ASP A 856 7.09 33.31 9.23
N PHE A 857 7.18 32.03 9.62
CA PHE A 857 7.24 31.61 11.03
C PHE A 857 8.50 30.81 11.31
N HIS A 858 9.20 31.19 12.37
CA HIS A 858 10.52 30.69 12.68
C HIS A 858 10.61 30.21 14.14
N PRO A 859 11.10 28.97 14.40
CA PRO A 859 11.42 28.54 15.75
C PRO A 859 12.45 29.48 16.37
N ILE A 860 12.15 30.00 17.55
CA ILE A 860 13.02 30.96 18.25
C ILE A 860 14.40 30.35 18.44
N SER A 861 15.44 31.10 18.09
CA SER A 861 16.83 30.69 18.16
C SER A 861 17.13 29.40 17.37
N ASN A 862 16.40 29.14 16.29
CA ASN A 862 16.40 27.87 15.55
C ASN A 862 16.03 26.63 16.39
N GLY A 863 15.45 26.86 17.57
CA GLY A 863 15.06 25.87 18.56
C GLY A 863 16.13 25.52 19.60
N ILE A 864 17.39 25.92 19.40
CA ILE A 864 18.51 25.46 20.24
C ILE A 864 18.43 25.93 21.71
N TYR A 865 17.74 27.05 21.95
CA TYR A 865 17.46 27.58 23.28
C TYR A 865 15.98 27.91 23.40
N ASN A 866 15.22 26.88 23.76
CA ASN A 866 13.77 26.95 23.89
C ASN A 866 13.38 27.95 25.00
N PRO A 867 12.32 28.77 24.81
CA PRO A 867 11.83 29.70 25.82
C PRO A 867 11.53 29.15 27.21
N ILE A 868 11.35 27.84 27.36
CA ILE A 868 11.25 27.18 28.68
C ILE A 868 12.54 27.30 29.51
N HIS A 869 13.71 27.42 28.85
CA HIS A 869 15.01 27.49 29.52
C HIS A 869 15.48 28.93 29.79
N TRP A 870 14.66 29.92 29.44
CA TRP A 870 15.02 31.33 29.59
C TRP A 870 15.13 31.75 31.05
N GLU A 871 16.28 32.32 31.41
CA GLU A 871 16.49 32.94 32.71
C GLU A 871 16.28 34.46 32.64
N LYS A 872 15.88 35.05 33.76
CA LYS A 872 15.65 36.49 33.83
C LYS A 872 16.92 37.26 33.45
N ASN A 873 16.79 38.17 32.50
CA ASN A 873 17.85 39.02 31.94
C ASN A 873 18.87 38.31 31.03
N ASP A 874 18.60 37.08 30.58
CA ASP A 874 19.39 36.48 29.49
C ASP A 874 19.41 37.41 28.27
N LEU A 875 20.55 37.54 27.60
CA LEU A 875 20.64 38.21 26.30
C LEU A 875 20.62 37.14 25.21
N VAL A 876 19.45 36.93 24.60
CA VAL A 876 19.22 35.86 23.62
C VAL A 876 19.26 36.42 22.20
N LEU A 877 20.24 35.99 21.41
CA LEU A 877 20.36 36.31 20.00
C LEU A 877 19.59 35.27 19.15
N ASP A 878 18.53 35.71 18.51
CA ASP A 878 17.79 34.93 17.54
C ASP A 878 18.19 35.28 16.10
N TYR A 879 18.18 34.25 15.25
CA TYR A 879 18.52 34.32 13.84
C TYR A 879 17.33 33.81 13.04
N ALA A 880 16.44 34.72 12.64
CA ALA A 880 15.26 34.39 11.84
C ALA A 880 15.63 34.34 10.35
N VAL A 881 15.70 33.13 9.80
CA VAL A 881 15.90 32.90 8.35
C VAL A 881 14.57 33.05 7.62
N VAL A 882 14.36 34.21 7.02
CA VAL A 882 13.10 34.57 6.36
C VAL A 882 13.13 34.17 4.89
N ARG A 883 12.12 33.42 4.45
CA ARG A 883 11.99 32.87 3.10
C ARG A 883 10.66 33.25 2.45
N PRO A 884 10.55 34.49 1.92
CA PRO A 884 9.30 34.94 1.33
C PRO A 884 8.87 34.16 0.09
N LYS A 885 7.55 34.18 -0.17
CA LYS A 885 6.95 33.55 -1.35
C LYS A 885 7.63 34.06 -2.64
N PRO A 886 7.77 33.21 -3.68
CA PRO A 886 8.23 33.67 -4.97
C PRO A 886 7.23 34.70 -5.56
N ASN A 887 7.72 35.61 -6.40
CA ASN A 887 6.92 36.62 -7.13
C ASN A 887 6.30 37.74 -6.28
N LEU A 888 7.01 38.16 -5.22
CA LEU A 888 6.69 39.43 -4.58
C LEU A 888 6.86 40.60 -5.56
N THR A 889 5.97 41.57 -5.45
CA THR A 889 6.03 42.80 -6.23
C THR A 889 7.30 43.58 -5.86
N THR A 890 8.05 44.04 -6.87
CA THR A 890 9.23 44.89 -6.70
C THR A 890 8.86 46.16 -5.95
N GLY A 891 9.60 46.51 -4.90
CA GLY A 891 9.36 47.70 -4.10
C GLY A 891 9.74 47.52 -2.63
N ILE A 892 9.44 48.52 -1.81
CA ILE A 892 9.79 48.52 -0.38
C ILE A 892 8.69 47.83 0.43
N TYR A 893 9.10 46.90 1.29
CA TYR A 893 8.25 46.24 2.28
C TYR A 893 8.64 46.69 3.67
N LYS A 894 7.64 47.10 4.45
CA LYS A 894 7.76 47.25 5.90
C LYS A 894 7.76 45.87 6.54
N LEU A 895 8.76 45.61 7.37
CA LEU A 895 8.89 44.38 8.15
C LEU A 895 8.33 44.58 9.55
N TYR A 896 7.66 43.55 10.02
CA TYR A 896 7.09 43.50 11.35
C TYR A 896 7.47 42.19 12.05
N PHE A 897 7.84 42.32 13.32
CA PHE A 897 8.10 41.22 14.24
C PHE A 897 6.86 40.95 15.09
N GLY A 898 6.45 39.70 15.15
CA GLY A 898 5.42 39.22 16.06
C GLY A 898 5.86 37.94 16.74
N PHE A 899 5.06 37.51 17.70
CA PHE A 899 5.26 36.25 18.39
C PHE A 899 3.94 35.49 18.41
N TYR A 900 3.98 34.23 17.98
CA TYR A 900 2.77 33.43 17.80
C TYR A 900 2.85 32.12 18.58
N ASN A 901 1.80 31.84 19.34
CA ASN A 901 1.61 30.57 20.03
C ASN A 901 0.75 29.66 19.15
N PHE A 902 1.38 28.67 18.50
CA PHE A 902 0.66 27.69 17.70
C PHE A 902 -0.20 26.73 18.54
N SER A 903 0.11 26.55 19.82
CA SER A 903 -0.68 25.68 20.70
C SER A 903 -1.99 26.35 21.12
N LYS A 904 -1.98 27.66 21.37
CA LYS A 904 -3.15 28.47 21.77
C LYS A 904 -3.83 29.23 20.62
N LYS A 905 -3.17 29.28 19.45
CA LYS A 905 -3.60 30.01 18.25
C LYS A 905 -3.76 31.52 18.46
N GLU A 906 -2.86 32.13 19.22
CA GLU A 906 -2.90 33.55 19.57
C GLU A 906 -1.54 34.23 19.40
N HIS A 907 -1.56 35.55 19.23
CA HIS A 907 -0.36 36.38 19.24
C HIS A 907 -0.12 36.93 20.64
N MET A 908 1.15 37.06 21.01
CA MET A 908 1.53 37.78 22.22
C MET A 908 1.24 39.28 22.03
N LYS A 909 0.65 39.93 23.03
CA LYS A 909 0.41 41.38 22.98
C LYS A 909 1.65 42.13 23.43
N PHE A 910 1.72 43.42 23.11
CA PHE A 910 2.85 44.27 23.48
C PHE A 910 2.39 45.65 23.94
N ASN A 911 3.24 46.32 24.71
CA ASN A 911 3.00 47.68 25.16
C ASN A 911 3.37 48.71 24.07
N SER A 912 2.40 49.12 23.23
CA SER A 912 2.69 50.08 22.15
C SER A 912 2.58 51.54 22.57
N LEU A 913 3.55 52.37 22.15
CA LEU A 913 3.45 53.84 22.04
C LEU A 913 3.72 54.34 20.60
N ASN A 914 3.97 53.45 19.61
CA ASN A 914 4.36 53.82 18.24
C ASN A 914 3.22 53.61 17.22
N LYS A 915 2.91 54.66 16.44
CA LYS A 915 1.87 54.64 15.38
C LYS A 915 2.20 53.75 14.18
N ASN A 916 3.46 53.35 14.01
CA ASN A 916 3.89 52.48 12.89
C ASN A 916 3.62 50.99 13.14
N ASN A 917 3.25 50.59 14.36
CA ASN A 917 2.99 49.19 14.70
C ASN A 917 1.62 48.72 14.16
N LEU A 918 1.50 47.42 13.92
CA LEU A 918 0.21 46.75 13.68
C LEU A 918 -0.37 46.24 15.01
N ASP A 919 -1.64 45.85 15.02
CA ASP A 919 -2.35 45.36 16.22
C ASP A 919 -1.57 44.26 16.97
N LYS A 920 -0.86 43.39 16.24
CA LYS A 920 -0.18 42.20 16.80
C LYS A 920 1.31 42.12 16.47
N GLN A 921 1.86 43.09 15.73
CA GLN A 921 3.24 43.06 15.29
C GLN A 921 3.91 44.43 15.37
N VAL A 922 5.19 44.40 15.78
CA VAL A 922 6.06 45.55 15.97
C VAL A 922 6.82 45.83 14.68
N TYR A 923 6.86 47.07 14.22
CA TYR A 923 7.67 47.45 13.06
C TYR A 923 9.17 47.34 13.38
N ILE A 924 9.94 46.65 12.51
CA ILE A 924 11.37 46.37 12.72
C ILE A 924 12.28 46.84 11.58
N GLY A 925 11.75 47.60 10.63
CA GLY A 925 12.52 48.16 9.51
C GLY A 925 11.92 47.87 8.15
N ASN A 926 12.69 48.13 7.09
CA ASN A 926 12.28 47.96 5.70
C ASN A 926 13.23 47.04 4.93
N ILE A 927 12.73 46.45 3.86
CA ILE A 927 13.54 45.78 2.82
C ILE A 927 13.04 46.17 1.43
N GLU A 928 13.92 46.23 0.43
CA GLU A 928 13.57 46.67 -0.95
C GLU A 928 13.47 45.50 -1.94
N VAL A 929 12.40 44.72 -1.99
CA VAL A 929 12.28 43.55 -2.91
C VAL A 929 12.50 43.91 -4.40
N VAL A 930 13.23 43.07 -5.15
CA VAL A 930 13.54 43.27 -6.60
C VAL A 930 12.92 42.18 -7.50
N SER A 931 13.01 42.32 -8.83
CA SER A 931 12.29 41.53 -9.86
C SER A 931 12.50 40.00 -9.85
N TYR A 932 13.39 39.47 -9.00
CA TYR A 932 13.61 38.03 -8.78
C TYR A 932 13.34 37.57 -7.32
N GLY A 933 12.84 38.45 -6.43
CA GLY A 933 12.61 38.23 -4.99
C GLY A 933 13.45 39.15 -4.06
N VAL A 934 13.69 38.74 -2.80
CA VAL A 934 14.26 39.57 -1.69
C VAL A 934 15.73 40.02 -1.94
N PRO A 935 16.20 41.22 -1.54
CA PRO A 935 16.93 42.10 -2.49
C PRO A 935 18.42 42.39 -2.28
N LYS A 936 18.91 43.46 -2.95
CA LYS A 936 20.29 43.85 -3.29
C LYS A 936 21.09 44.55 -2.17
N TYR A 937 20.43 45.16 -1.19
CA TYR A 937 21.06 45.83 -0.03
C TYR A 937 20.23 45.65 1.24
N THR A 938 20.90 45.45 2.38
CA THR A 938 20.33 45.60 3.71
C THR A 938 20.24 47.09 4.02
N SER A 939 19.06 47.69 4.09
CA SER A 939 18.96 49.05 4.60
C SER A 939 19.16 49.03 6.11
N GLY A 940 20.36 49.39 6.56
CA GLY A 940 20.47 50.18 7.78
C GLY A 940 19.90 51.56 7.45
N ILE A 941 18.62 51.78 7.71
CA ILE A 941 17.99 53.09 7.59
C ILE A 941 17.19 53.34 8.85
N ASP A 942 17.44 54.52 9.40
CA ASP A 942 17.01 55.08 10.68
C ASP A 942 15.52 54.88 11.00
N TRP A 943 15.21 54.73 12.29
CA TRP A 943 13.86 54.47 12.83
C TRP A 943 12.83 55.57 12.45
N ASP A 944 13.32 56.70 11.93
CA ASP A 944 12.56 57.88 11.52
C ASP A 944 12.22 57.95 10.02
N GLY A 945 12.56 56.92 9.23
CA GLY A 945 12.08 56.80 7.85
C GLY A 945 12.70 57.77 6.84
N LYS A 946 13.92 58.29 7.09
CA LYS A 946 14.69 59.03 6.08
C LYS A 946 15.76 58.14 5.46
N LYS A 947 15.76 58.10 4.12
CA LYS A 947 16.69 57.35 3.26
C LYS A 947 18.15 57.47 3.65
#